data_AF-A0A3L7NBB9-F1
#
_entry.id   AF-A0A3L7NBB9-F1
#
_cell.length_a   1.000
_cell.length_b   1.000
_cell.length_c   1.000
_cell.angle_alpha   90.00
_cell.angle_beta   90.00
_cell.angle_gamma   90.00
#
_symmetry.space_group_name_H-M   'P 1'
#
loop_
_entity.id
_entity.type
_entity.pdbx_description
1 polymer ?
#
loop_
_entity_poly.entity_id
_entity_poly.type
_entity_poly.pdbx_seq_one_letter_code
_entity_poly.pdbx_strand_id
1 'polypeptide(L)'
;MDEEPTRVRSLPASDSMSASPSTAVATLTLLGHSVARVLLLCAVWLPTMVSLPAAGPKESGNSAATLVGEEVPVAHPPDPASGKGGRAPLRRLTRIEYEHTLRDLLGLPGLAVRDLLPEDGRAYGFDKSAVALGVSHVHVAGWFAAAEAAIESASASHPIAPKPLQERFLPGEQEFFKLALLEGDAVFLKGGRYDDEALPVISQALPHRLAHYEQSGLFPYRHSVGVFRRQRIDDHFALFFTRFAPIHAGRYRLRISIWGFQWDKGAVGPRPAPETVSLHANDRLLAYLDAPSLTPTVHELEVWLNPGERLLFTAASVPPARVYQMAGRAAEYTGPGVAIDWLDVEGPLHDTWPPESHLRLYGELPLRALGDGKVARAPRREQALQRFPEALPRGEEPQRPWGVVSGDPAADARRLLTGFLSRAFRRPATASEMSVATALVTRRIKQGDSFELAMRTAYQATLCSPGFLFVGGPPGPLDDWALAARLSYFLWDSMPDEELFTLARRKQLHQPGILRGQVERMLSDDRAGRFVAHFTDDWLDLVELEATTPDAVLYPEFDRSLLDAMRAETRAFVLEVIRRDEPVTALLQPGFAMINQRLARHYWPPDAIRTDDAPAERVVGAAIRRVPLPAESLRGGLLGQAAILKVTSNGTVTSPVKRGAWVLRELLDQPPDPPPPGVPAVDPDVRGAVSIRDQLARHTADSGCASCHAAIDPPGFALENFDVLGGWRDRYRVLADDGPTARPTAGPAVDPSCELPDGGHCDSFAEYRAHLLGEPRILTRSLARHLVVYATGCDVTPADKDAIDTIVSTADEGGVRQLIQAIVASRLFLEQ
;
A
#
# COMPACT_ATOMS: atom_id res chain seq x y z
N MET A 1 83.15 6.66 -19.66
CA MET A 1 82.25 6.33 -20.80
C MET A 1 80.94 7.05 -20.52
N ASP A 2 80.80 8.37 -20.76
CA ASP A 2 81.22 9.22 -21.91
C ASP A 2 80.20 9.05 -23.07
N GLU A 3 79.69 10.10 -23.73
CA GLU A 3 79.99 11.54 -23.62
C GLU A 3 78.82 12.46 -24.11
N GLU A 4 78.89 13.76 -23.79
CA GLU A 4 78.12 14.88 -24.42
C GLU A 4 78.99 15.44 -25.61
N PRO A 5 78.89 16.70 -26.14
CA PRO A 5 77.85 17.76 -26.18
C PRO A 5 77.53 18.20 -27.67
N THR A 6 76.70 19.20 -28.03
CA THR A 6 76.87 20.69 -27.93
C THR A 6 75.62 21.37 -28.55
N ARG A 7 74.93 22.38 -27.96
CA ARG A 7 75.21 23.82 -27.63
C ARG A 7 74.93 24.88 -28.73
N VAL A 8 74.62 26.11 -28.24
CA VAL A 8 74.46 27.46 -28.89
C VAL A 8 72.97 27.90 -29.07
N ARG A 9 72.46 29.10 -28.64
CA ARG A 9 72.99 30.24 -27.83
C ARG A 9 71.89 31.16 -27.19
N SER A 10 72.36 32.02 -26.27
CA SER A 10 71.94 33.37 -25.75
C SER A 10 70.99 34.31 -26.55
N LEU A 11 70.32 35.38 -26.04
CA LEU A 11 70.05 36.11 -24.74
C LEU A 11 69.15 37.37 -25.07
N PRO A 12 68.72 38.33 -24.18
CA PRO A 12 68.43 38.38 -22.72
C PRO A 12 67.12 39.15 -22.27
N ALA A 13 66.76 39.04 -20.98
CA ALA A 13 66.24 40.05 -20.00
C ALA A 13 64.88 40.82 -20.06
N SER A 14 64.20 40.78 -18.89
CA SER A 14 63.49 41.83 -18.09
C SER A 14 62.12 42.46 -18.46
N ASP A 15 61.16 42.25 -17.54
CA ASP A 15 60.30 43.22 -16.80
C ASP A 15 59.16 44.05 -17.44
N SER A 16 57.93 43.51 -17.30
CA SER A 16 56.79 44.07 -16.51
C SER A 16 56.07 45.39 -16.87
N MET A 17 54.82 45.51 -16.34
CA MET A 17 53.99 46.74 -16.19
C MET A 17 53.44 47.41 -17.48
N SER A 18 52.35 48.19 -17.46
CA SER A 18 51.13 48.19 -16.60
C SER A 18 50.03 49.10 -17.19
N ALA A 19 48.76 48.78 -16.93
CA ALA A 19 47.62 49.71 -16.73
C ALA A 19 47.30 50.84 -17.77
N SER A 20 46.19 50.66 -18.53
CA SER A 20 44.96 51.52 -18.61
C SER A 20 45.05 53.06 -18.84
N PRO A 21 43.94 53.83 -19.12
CA PRO A 21 42.52 53.45 -19.16
C PRO A 21 41.69 54.04 -20.35
N SER A 22 40.39 53.69 -20.38
CA SER A 22 39.25 54.50 -20.92
C SER A 22 39.18 54.77 -22.44
N THR A 23 38.02 54.98 -23.09
CA THR A 23 36.60 54.62 -22.84
C THR A 23 35.83 54.81 -24.15
N ALA A 24 34.83 53.98 -24.46
CA ALA A 24 33.43 54.40 -24.72
C ALA A 24 32.56 53.34 -25.46
N VAL A 25 31.24 53.43 -25.22
CA VAL A 25 30.10 52.88 -26.00
C VAL A 25 29.79 51.37 -25.90
N ALA A 26 28.49 51.07 -25.95
CA ALA A 26 27.81 49.77 -26.19
C ALA A 26 27.83 48.69 -25.08
N THR A 27 26.78 48.70 -24.26
CA THR A 27 26.26 47.49 -23.58
C THR A 27 25.82 46.45 -24.62
N LEU A 28 26.11 45.16 -24.40
CA LEU A 28 25.67 44.07 -25.27
C LEU A 28 24.97 42.97 -24.47
N THR A 29 23.77 42.57 -24.89
CA THR A 29 22.93 41.59 -24.18
C THR A 29 22.34 40.58 -25.15
N LEU A 30 22.51 39.28 -24.84
CA LEU A 30 21.76 38.10 -25.34
C LEU A 30 21.16 38.13 -26.76
N LEU A 31 21.75 37.37 -27.69
CA LEU A 31 21.12 36.21 -28.36
C LEU A 31 21.94 35.66 -29.55
N GLY A 32 21.92 34.34 -29.75
CA GLY A 32 22.04 33.73 -31.09
C GLY A 32 23.24 32.81 -31.35
N HIS A 33 22.93 31.56 -31.71
CA HIS A 33 23.61 30.70 -32.69
C HIS A 33 25.15 30.56 -32.67
N SER A 34 25.65 29.36 -32.33
CA SER A 34 26.22 28.42 -33.34
C SER A 34 26.93 27.20 -32.73
N VAL A 35 26.20 26.10 -32.50
CA VAL A 35 26.78 24.74 -32.55
C VAL A 35 25.79 23.84 -33.31
N ALA A 36 25.93 23.81 -34.63
CA ALA A 36 25.12 22.98 -35.53
C ALA A 36 26.03 22.14 -36.43
N ARG A 37 25.55 20.95 -36.85
CA ARG A 37 26.27 19.91 -37.65
C ARG A 37 27.29 19.05 -36.88
N VAL A 38 26.77 18.21 -35.98
CA VAL A 38 27.33 16.85 -35.75
C VAL A 38 26.20 15.81 -35.68
N LEU A 39 25.11 16.11 -34.95
CA LEU A 39 23.96 15.21 -34.80
C LEU A 39 23.02 15.25 -36.01
N LEU A 40 23.22 14.36 -36.99
CA LEU A 40 22.21 14.06 -38.02
C LEU A 40 22.37 12.64 -38.62
N LEU A 41 22.33 11.57 -37.80
CA LEU A 41 22.21 10.18 -38.29
C LEU A 41 21.83 9.17 -37.17
N CYS A 42 20.64 9.31 -36.55
CA CYS A 42 19.96 8.27 -35.76
C CYS A 42 18.51 8.71 -35.46
N ALA A 43 17.55 8.36 -36.32
CA ALA A 43 16.16 8.82 -36.20
C ALA A 43 15.11 7.88 -36.83
N VAL A 44 15.19 6.58 -36.53
CA VAL A 44 14.08 5.62 -36.74
C VAL A 44 14.10 4.60 -35.59
N TRP A 45 12.94 4.08 -35.18
CA TRP A 45 12.76 3.10 -34.09
C TRP A 45 13.14 3.54 -32.67
N LEU A 46 12.35 4.48 -32.12
CA LEU A 46 11.77 4.27 -30.79
C LEU A 46 10.26 4.03 -30.96
N PRO A 47 9.64 3.10 -30.22
CA PRO A 47 8.19 3.06 -30.12
C PRO A 47 7.70 4.27 -29.31
N THR A 48 6.55 4.83 -29.68
CA THR A 48 5.91 5.88 -28.92
C THR A 48 5.48 5.35 -27.55
N MET A 49 6.10 5.85 -26.47
CA MET A 49 5.42 5.89 -25.18
C MET A 49 4.16 6.74 -25.36
N VAL A 50 3.02 6.08 -25.49
CA VAL A 50 1.74 6.72 -25.17
C VAL A 50 1.72 6.87 -23.66
N SER A 51 2.28 7.97 -23.16
CA SER A 51 1.78 8.55 -21.93
C SER A 51 0.28 8.72 -22.14
N LEU A 52 -0.51 7.86 -21.51
CA LEU A 52 -1.96 8.05 -21.44
C LEU A 52 -2.16 9.47 -20.91
N PRO A 53 -2.79 10.39 -21.70
CA PRO A 53 -3.21 11.63 -21.10
C PRO A 53 -4.16 11.23 -19.98
N ALA A 54 -3.89 11.68 -18.75
CA ALA A 54 -4.87 11.61 -17.69
C ALA A 54 -6.15 12.25 -18.25
N ALA A 55 -7.17 11.42 -18.49
CA ALA A 55 -8.37 11.83 -19.19
C ALA A 55 -9.26 12.62 -18.23
N GLY A 56 -8.77 13.81 -17.84
CA GLY A 56 -9.53 14.81 -17.12
C GLY A 56 -10.88 15.00 -17.82
N PRO A 57 -11.98 15.03 -17.06
CA PRO A 57 -13.31 14.83 -17.62
C PRO A 57 -13.60 15.84 -18.73
N LYS A 58 -13.70 15.35 -19.98
CA LYS A 58 -14.07 16.16 -21.13
C LYS A 58 -15.37 16.89 -20.81
N GLU A 59 -15.34 18.21 -20.95
CA GLU A 59 -16.19 19.18 -20.26
C GLU A 59 -17.64 18.73 -20.01
N SER A 60 -17.89 18.18 -18.81
CA SER A 60 -19.22 18.16 -18.20
C SER A 60 -19.56 19.53 -17.58
N GLY A 61 -19.23 20.61 -18.31
CA GLY A 61 -19.26 22.01 -17.88
C GLY A 61 -20.66 22.59 -17.71
N ASN A 62 -21.50 21.95 -16.90
CA ASN A 62 -22.77 22.50 -16.38
C ASN A 62 -23.42 21.66 -15.26
N SER A 63 -22.72 20.70 -14.63
CA SER A 63 -23.23 20.00 -13.43
C SER A 63 -22.56 20.48 -12.14
N ALA A 64 -21.23 20.37 -12.05
CA ALA A 64 -20.46 20.73 -10.85
C ALA A 64 -20.67 22.20 -10.46
N ALA A 65 -20.58 23.13 -11.42
CA ALA A 65 -20.79 24.56 -11.18
C ALA A 65 -22.21 24.89 -10.67
N THR A 66 -23.22 24.09 -11.02
CA THR A 66 -24.61 24.30 -10.57
C THR A 66 -24.88 23.70 -9.18
N LEU A 67 -24.10 22.71 -8.74
CA LEU A 67 -24.14 22.19 -7.37
C LEU A 67 -23.25 22.99 -6.40
N VAL A 68 -22.16 23.59 -6.90
CA VAL A 68 -21.28 24.47 -6.12
C VAL A 68 -21.81 25.92 -6.08
N GLY A 69 -22.61 26.33 -7.07
CA GLY A 69 -23.23 27.65 -7.14
C GLY A 69 -24.53 27.82 -6.34
N GLU A 70 -25.01 26.77 -5.67
CA GLU A 70 -26.07 26.87 -4.66
C GLU A 70 -25.47 26.60 -3.28
N GLU A 71 -25.77 27.45 -2.30
CA GLU A 71 -25.26 27.32 -0.93
C GLU A 71 -25.85 26.09 -0.23
N VAL A 72 -25.20 24.93 -0.40
CA VAL A 72 -25.20 23.90 0.65
C VAL A 72 -24.50 24.54 1.86
N PRO A 73 -25.16 24.71 3.01
CA PRO A 73 -24.54 25.37 4.16
C PRO A 73 -23.43 24.49 4.72
N VAL A 74 -22.19 24.79 4.31
CA VAL A 74 -20.97 24.21 4.90
C VAL A 74 -20.89 24.75 6.31
N ALA A 75 -21.42 23.97 7.27
CA ALA A 75 -21.26 24.26 8.68
C ALA A 75 -19.77 24.30 8.99
N HIS A 76 -19.23 25.49 9.29
CA HIS A 76 -17.85 25.62 9.72
C HIS A 76 -17.64 24.77 10.98
N PRO A 77 -16.55 23.98 11.05
CA PRO A 77 -16.20 23.30 12.29
C PRO A 77 -16.00 24.36 13.40
N PRO A 78 -16.34 24.04 14.67
CA PRO A 78 -16.14 24.97 15.77
C PRO A 78 -14.66 25.32 15.92
N ASP A 79 -14.38 26.60 16.18
CA ASP A 79 -13.02 27.13 16.29
C ASP A 79 -12.21 26.42 17.40
N PRO A 80 -11.11 25.70 17.07
CA PRO A 80 -10.29 25.03 18.06
C PRO A 80 -9.55 26.02 18.99
N ALA A 81 -9.35 27.28 18.59
CA ALA A 81 -8.72 28.30 19.42
C ALA A 81 -9.66 28.86 20.52
N SER A 82 -10.95 28.48 20.52
CA SER A 82 -11.98 29.06 21.40
C SER A 82 -11.84 28.75 22.91
N GLY A 83 -10.91 27.88 23.31
CA GLY A 83 -10.63 27.54 24.73
C GLY A 83 -11.79 26.85 25.47
N LYS A 84 -12.84 26.44 24.74
CA LYS A 84 -14.04 25.75 25.25
C LYS A 84 -14.30 24.42 24.52
N GLY A 85 -13.34 23.97 23.72
CA GLY A 85 -13.35 22.65 23.11
C GLY A 85 -13.19 21.55 24.16
N GLY A 86 -13.55 20.33 23.78
CA GLY A 86 -13.26 19.14 24.57
C GLY A 86 -11.81 18.67 24.37
N ARG A 87 -11.47 17.50 24.91
CA ARG A 87 -10.14 16.89 24.74
C ARG A 87 -9.77 16.69 23.26
N ALA A 88 -10.75 16.32 22.45
CA ALA A 88 -10.63 15.96 21.06
C ALA A 88 -11.44 16.91 20.16
N PRO A 89 -10.83 17.71 19.27
CA PRO A 89 -11.56 18.34 18.17
C PRO A 89 -12.32 17.31 17.30
N LEU A 90 -13.38 17.78 16.63
CA LEU A 90 -14.02 17.04 15.55
C LEU A 90 -13.04 16.89 14.39
N ARG A 91 -12.79 15.66 13.95
CA ARG A 91 -11.97 15.38 12.76
C ARG A 91 -12.81 14.90 11.60
N ARG A 92 -12.33 15.11 10.37
CA ARG A 92 -12.88 14.42 9.21
C ARG A 92 -12.39 12.96 9.16
N LEU A 93 -13.05 12.15 8.32
CA LEU A 93 -12.53 10.87 7.88
C LEU A 93 -11.25 11.08 7.05
N THR A 94 -10.33 10.13 7.15
CA THR A 94 -9.19 10.00 6.24
C THR A 94 -9.65 9.36 4.93
N ARG A 95 -8.85 9.41 3.86
CA ARG A 95 -9.21 8.80 2.55
C ARG A 95 -9.44 7.29 2.65
N ILE A 96 -8.74 6.62 3.56
CA ILE A 96 -8.89 5.19 3.87
C ILE A 96 -10.23 4.95 4.59
N GLU A 97 -10.52 5.72 5.64
CA GLU A 97 -11.78 5.60 6.38
C GLU A 97 -13.00 5.98 5.52
N TYR A 98 -12.88 6.97 4.64
CA TYR A 98 -13.93 7.36 3.69
C TYR A 98 -14.27 6.20 2.74
N GLU A 99 -13.26 5.58 2.13
CA GLU A 99 -13.43 4.40 1.28
C GLU A 99 -14.05 3.23 2.04
N HIS A 100 -13.50 2.85 3.20
CA HIS A 100 -14.04 1.78 4.05
C HIS A 100 -15.49 2.03 4.47
N THR A 101 -15.83 3.26 4.83
CA THR A 101 -17.20 3.66 5.16
C THR A 101 -18.12 3.48 3.95
N LEU A 102 -17.68 3.83 2.73
CA LEU A 102 -18.47 3.59 1.51
C LEU A 102 -18.62 2.10 1.20
N ARG A 103 -17.56 1.29 1.35
CA ARG A 103 -17.61 -0.18 1.19
C ARG A 103 -18.69 -0.78 2.10
N ASP A 104 -18.70 -0.42 3.37
CA ASP A 104 -19.60 -1.00 4.39
C ASP A 104 -20.99 -0.37 4.42
N LEU A 105 -21.15 0.88 3.96
CA LEU A 105 -22.46 1.53 3.78
C LEU A 105 -23.17 0.99 2.54
N LEU A 106 -22.46 0.85 1.42
CA LEU A 106 -23.03 0.50 0.11
C LEU A 106 -22.94 -0.99 -0.22
N GLY A 107 -22.24 -1.83 0.55
CA GLY A 107 -22.10 -3.26 0.23
C GLY A 107 -21.22 -3.50 -1.00
N LEU A 108 -20.13 -2.75 -1.12
CA LEU A 108 -19.19 -2.79 -2.25
C LEU A 108 -17.77 -3.13 -1.76
N PRO A 109 -17.48 -4.38 -1.33
CA PRO A 109 -16.27 -4.71 -0.56
C PRO A 109 -14.93 -4.41 -1.25
N GLY A 110 -14.90 -4.28 -2.59
CA GLY A 110 -13.69 -3.90 -3.35
C GLY A 110 -13.81 -2.58 -4.12
N LEU A 111 -14.74 -1.70 -3.76
CA LEU A 111 -14.79 -0.31 -4.26
C LEU A 111 -13.42 0.35 -4.10
N ALA A 112 -12.90 0.96 -5.16
CA ALA A 112 -11.64 1.70 -5.17
C ALA A 112 -11.89 3.17 -5.52
N VAL A 113 -11.85 4.04 -4.51
CA VAL A 113 -12.08 5.50 -4.61
C VAL A 113 -11.12 6.33 -3.75
N ARG A 114 -10.31 5.70 -2.87
CA ARG A 114 -9.30 6.36 -2.03
C ARG A 114 -8.41 7.32 -2.82
N ASP A 115 -8.01 6.92 -4.02
CA ASP A 115 -7.06 7.64 -4.87
C ASP A 115 -7.71 8.74 -5.73
N LEU A 116 -9.03 8.96 -5.56
CA LEU A 116 -9.74 10.16 -6.01
C LEU A 116 -9.69 11.30 -4.98
N LEU A 117 -9.13 11.04 -3.79
CA LEU A 117 -8.98 12.00 -2.70
C LEU A 117 -7.52 12.42 -2.55
N PRO A 118 -7.24 13.67 -2.11
CA PRO A 118 -5.89 14.07 -1.70
C PRO A 118 -5.31 13.14 -0.62
N GLU A 119 -3.99 13.12 -0.51
CA GLU A 119 -3.31 12.44 0.59
C GLU A 119 -3.53 13.22 1.90
N ASP A 120 -3.64 12.49 3.00
CA ASP A 120 -3.89 13.05 4.32
C ASP A 120 -2.58 13.51 4.99
N GLY A 121 -2.64 14.62 5.72
CA GLY A 121 -1.52 15.08 6.52
C GLY A 121 -1.39 14.24 7.79
N ARG A 122 -0.16 13.87 8.16
CA ARG A 122 0.14 13.22 9.45
C ARG A 122 0.52 14.25 10.52
N ALA A 123 0.10 14.01 11.76
CA ALA A 123 0.65 14.68 12.95
C ALA A 123 0.64 13.72 14.14
N TYR A 124 1.62 13.87 15.06
CA TYR A 124 1.84 12.94 16.18
C TYR A 124 2.02 11.47 15.74
N GLY A 125 2.56 11.27 14.53
CA GLY A 125 2.73 9.96 13.87
C GLY A 125 1.59 9.57 12.92
N PHE A 126 0.37 10.09 13.10
CA PHE A 126 -0.83 9.51 12.49
C PHE A 126 -1.58 10.42 11.51
N ASP A 127 -2.17 9.83 10.46
CA ASP A 127 -3.03 10.52 9.48
C ASP A 127 -4.38 10.93 10.10
N LYS A 128 -4.83 10.18 11.12
CA LYS A 128 -6.06 10.43 11.89
C LYS A 128 -6.05 11.71 12.71
N SER A 129 -4.97 12.49 12.68
CA SER A 129 -4.83 13.67 13.53
C SER A 129 -5.70 14.84 13.06
N ALA A 130 -6.62 15.28 13.92
CA ALA A 130 -7.57 16.35 13.61
C ALA A 130 -6.92 17.66 13.14
N VAL A 131 -5.72 17.99 13.64
CA VAL A 131 -4.99 19.21 13.29
C VAL A 131 -4.31 19.15 11.92
N ALA A 132 -4.10 17.95 11.38
CA ALA A 132 -3.51 17.73 10.06
C ALA A 132 -4.58 17.47 8.97
N LEU A 133 -5.76 16.99 9.36
CA LEU A 133 -6.91 16.68 8.50
C LEU A 133 -7.69 17.93 8.03
N GLY A 134 -6.98 18.92 7.48
CA GLY A 134 -7.58 20.11 6.88
C GLY A 134 -8.51 19.81 5.70
N VAL A 135 -9.34 20.80 5.33
CA VAL A 135 -10.25 20.73 4.17
C VAL A 135 -9.84 21.76 3.13
N SER A 136 -9.78 21.34 1.86
CA SER A 136 -9.52 22.24 0.72
C SER A 136 -10.56 22.02 -0.40
N HIS A 137 -10.60 22.93 -1.37
CA HIS A 137 -11.47 22.78 -2.55
C HIS A 137 -11.21 21.48 -3.34
N VAL A 138 -9.97 20.96 -3.29
CA VAL A 138 -9.60 19.68 -3.91
C VAL A 138 -10.26 18.50 -3.18
N HIS A 139 -10.34 18.54 -1.85
CA HIS A 139 -11.07 17.53 -1.07
C HIS A 139 -12.57 17.52 -1.42
N VAL A 140 -13.18 18.70 -1.54
CA VAL A 140 -14.60 18.83 -1.92
C VAL A 140 -14.85 18.23 -3.31
N ALA A 141 -14.01 18.54 -4.29
CA ALA A 141 -14.11 17.94 -5.63
C ALA A 141 -13.89 16.41 -5.61
N GLY A 142 -12.91 15.94 -4.83
CA GLY A 142 -12.63 14.51 -4.64
C GLY A 142 -13.80 13.75 -4.02
N TRP A 143 -14.42 14.26 -2.96
CA TRP A 143 -15.60 13.64 -2.34
C TRP A 143 -16.79 13.58 -3.31
N PHE A 144 -17.03 14.64 -4.10
CA PHE A 144 -18.09 14.60 -5.12
C PHE A 144 -17.85 13.51 -6.17
N ALA A 145 -16.61 13.35 -6.65
CA ALA A 145 -16.23 12.32 -7.62
C ALA A 145 -16.29 10.90 -7.01
N ALA A 146 -15.75 10.71 -5.80
CA ALA A 146 -15.76 9.43 -5.10
C ALA A 146 -17.18 8.98 -4.74
N ALA A 147 -18.04 9.90 -4.28
CA ALA A 147 -19.45 9.62 -4.05
C ALA A 147 -20.21 9.29 -5.34
N GLU A 148 -19.94 9.98 -6.46
CA GLU A 148 -20.58 9.67 -7.76
C GLU A 148 -20.18 8.27 -8.25
N ALA A 149 -18.90 7.94 -8.21
CA ALA A 149 -18.37 6.63 -8.59
C ALA A 149 -18.94 5.49 -7.73
N ALA A 150 -18.99 5.68 -6.41
CA ALA A 150 -19.54 4.71 -5.47
C ALA A 150 -21.06 4.50 -5.66
N ILE A 151 -21.81 5.58 -5.88
CA ILE A 151 -23.26 5.51 -6.15
C ILE A 151 -23.53 4.84 -7.52
N GLU A 152 -22.71 5.08 -8.55
CA GLU A 152 -22.83 4.38 -9.83
C GLU A 152 -22.52 2.88 -9.67
N SER A 153 -21.44 2.52 -8.97
CA SER A 153 -21.08 1.12 -8.71
C SER A 153 -22.11 0.37 -7.85
N ALA A 154 -22.87 1.07 -7.01
CA ALA A 154 -23.99 0.52 -6.27
C ALA A 154 -25.29 0.41 -7.10
N SER A 155 -25.42 1.13 -8.22
CA SER A 155 -26.68 1.25 -8.96
C SER A 155 -26.76 0.28 -10.13
N ALA A 156 -27.40 -0.88 -9.93
CA ALA A 156 -27.73 -1.80 -11.03
C ALA A 156 -28.41 -1.09 -12.21
N SER A 157 -27.87 -1.28 -13.41
CA SER A 157 -28.22 -0.54 -14.61
C SER A 157 -29.33 -1.18 -15.45
N HIS A 158 -29.78 -2.39 -15.09
CA HIS A 158 -30.71 -3.21 -15.87
C HIS A 158 -31.55 -4.12 -14.93
N PRO A 159 -32.84 -4.41 -15.20
CA PRO A 159 -33.67 -5.26 -14.33
C PRO A 159 -33.31 -6.75 -14.37
N ILE A 160 -32.59 -7.21 -15.39
CA ILE A 160 -32.05 -8.57 -15.50
C ILE A 160 -30.56 -8.53 -15.19
N ALA A 161 -30.08 -9.49 -14.37
CA ALA A 161 -28.67 -9.62 -14.04
C ALA A 161 -27.78 -9.77 -15.28
N PRO A 162 -26.55 -9.23 -15.27
CA PRO A 162 -25.57 -9.54 -16.30
C PRO A 162 -25.32 -11.04 -16.31
N LYS A 163 -25.31 -11.66 -17.50
CA LYS A 163 -24.95 -13.07 -17.61
C LYS A 163 -23.47 -13.23 -17.21
N PRO A 164 -23.13 -14.10 -16.24
CA PRO A 164 -21.74 -14.34 -15.91
C PRO A 164 -20.94 -14.79 -17.14
N LEU A 165 -19.77 -14.19 -17.35
CA LEU A 165 -18.72 -14.78 -18.15
C LEU A 165 -18.36 -16.13 -17.53
N GLN A 166 -18.11 -17.13 -18.36
CA GLN A 166 -17.54 -18.42 -17.99
C GLN A 166 -16.57 -18.82 -19.11
N GLU A 167 -15.35 -18.30 -19.07
CA GLU A 167 -14.35 -18.48 -20.13
C GLU A 167 -13.01 -18.96 -19.57
N ARG A 168 -12.35 -19.85 -20.33
CA ARG A 168 -11.00 -20.34 -20.07
C ARG A 168 -10.00 -19.58 -20.91
N PHE A 169 -9.15 -18.79 -20.27
CA PHE A 169 -8.05 -18.08 -20.89
C PHE A 169 -6.81 -18.98 -20.87
N LEU A 170 -6.38 -19.38 -22.06
CA LEU A 170 -5.17 -20.17 -22.27
C LEU A 170 -3.97 -19.24 -22.47
N PRO A 171 -2.80 -19.50 -21.86
CA PRO A 171 -1.67 -18.58 -21.90
C PRO A 171 -1.17 -18.34 -23.33
N GLY A 172 -1.08 -19.38 -24.16
CA GLY A 172 -0.69 -19.27 -25.58
C GLY A 172 -1.65 -18.45 -26.46
N GLU A 173 -2.82 -18.06 -25.97
CA GLU A 173 -3.73 -17.16 -26.67
C GLU A 173 -3.46 -15.66 -26.37
N GLN A 174 -2.79 -15.35 -25.25
CA GLN A 174 -2.58 -13.98 -24.76
C GLN A 174 -1.33 -13.33 -25.39
N GLU A 175 -1.39 -12.02 -25.64
CA GLU A 175 -0.34 -11.28 -26.37
C GLU A 175 1.03 -11.31 -25.67
N PHE A 176 1.09 -10.97 -24.37
CA PHE A 176 2.35 -10.88 -23.63
C PHE A 176 3.00 -12.25 -23.39
N PHE A 177 2.20 -13.31 -23.30
CA PHE A 177 2.71 -14.69 -23.25
C PHE A 177 3.31 -15.11 -24.61
N LYS A 178 2.68 -14.76 -25.75
CA LYS A 178 3.26 -14.97 -27.08
C LYS A 178 4.57 -14.18 -27.27
N LEU A 179 4.65 -12.96 -26.76
CA LEU A 179 5.88 -12.16 -26.75
C LEU A 179 7.00 -12.86 -25.97
N ALA A 180 6.75 -13.29 -24.74
CA ALA A 180 7.74 -14.01 -23.92
C ALA A 180 8.21 -15.33 -24.58
N LEU A 181 7.30 -16.07 -25.22
CA LEU A 181 7.61 -17.26 -26.01
C LEU A 181 8.53 -16.94 -27.21
N LEU A 182 8.21 -15.89 -27.97
CA LEU A 182 8.99 -15.46 -29.14
C LEU A 182 10.36 -14.86 -28.78
N GLU A 183 10.49 -14.21 -27.63
CA GLU A 183 11.78 -13.69 -27.15
C GLU A 183 12.68 -14.78 -26.55
N GLY A 184 12.14 -15.98 -26.31
CA GLY A 184 12.83 -17.09 -25.63
C GLY A 184 12.92 -16.94 -24.11
N ASP A 185 12.07 -16.09 -23.53
CA ASP A 185 11.90 -15.84 -22.08
C ASP A 185 10.90 -16.83 -21.43
N ALA A 186 10.16 -17.56 -22.25
CA ALA A 186 9.22 -18.63 -21.89
C ALA A 186 9.24 -19.78 -22.92
N VAL A 187 8.66 -20.94 -22.56
CA VAL A 187 8.57 -22.15 -23.41
C VAL A 187 7.18 -22.78 -23.40
N PHE A 188 6.80 -23.46 -24.48
CA PHE A 188 5.62 -24.34 -24.48
C PHE A 188 5.93 -25.68 -23.81
N LEU A 189 4.98 -26.15 -23.00
CA LEU A 189 5.05 -27.41 -22.26
C LEU A 189 3.81 -28.27 -22.53
N LYS A 190 4.02 -29.43 -23.15
CA LYS A 190 2.99 -30.38 -23.59
C LYS A 190 3.04 -31.61 -22.70
N GLY A 191 1.98 -31.82 -21.91
CA GLY A 191 1.94 -32.92 -20.94
C GLY A 191 3.07 -32.86 -19.90
N GLY A 192 3.48 -31.64 -19.51
CA GLY A 192 4.56 -31.41 -18.56
C GLY A 192 5.98 -31.53 -19.11
N ARG A 193 6.16 -31.68 -20.44
CA ARG A 193 7.46 -31.76 -21.11
C ARG A 193 7.63 -30.67 -22.15
N TYR A 194 8.87 -30.26 -22.41
CA TYR A 194 9.18 -29.39 -23.55
C TYR A 194 8.81 -30.08 -24.88
N ASP A 195 8.33 -29.29 -25.84
CA ASP A 195 8.04 -29.73 -27.21
C ASP A 195 8.70 -28.75 -28.21
N ASP A 196 9.86 -29.16 -28.70
CA ASP A 196 10.70 -28.41 -29.65
C ASP A 196 10.08 -28.36 -31.07
N GLU A 197 9.21 -29.31 -31.41
CA GLU A 197 8.48 -29.32 -32.70
C GLU A 197 7.30 -28.34 -32.68
N ALA A 198 6.70 -28.11 -31.50
CA ALA A 198 5.55 -27.24 -31.30
C ALA A 198 5.91 -25.74 -31.37
N LEU A 199 7.00 -25.32 -30.71
CA LEU A 199 7.63 -24.02 -30.91
C LEU A 199 9.09 -24.10 -30.42
N PRO A 200 10.08 -24.19 -31.33
CA PRO A 200 11.48 -24.32 -30.93
C PRO A 200 11.97 -23.03 -30.26
N VAL A 201 12.80 -23.17 -29.22
CA VAL A 201 13.40 -22.01 -28.56
C VAL A 201 14.30 -21.26 -29.53
N ILE A 202 13.93 -20.00 -29.77
CA ILE A 202 14.66 -19.08 -30.63
C ILE A 202 15.99 -18.72 -29.96
N SER A 203 17.10 -19.18 -30.54
CA SER A 203 18.46 -19.05 -29.97
C SER A 203 19.17 -17.72 -30.29
N GLN A 204 18.57 -16.87 -31.14
CA GLN A 204 19.10 -15.59 -31.62
C GLN A 204 18.01 -14.50 -31.61
N ALA A 205 18.38 -13.22 -31.56
CA ALA A 205 17.39 -12.13 -31.49
C ALA A 205 16.48 -12.06 -32.75
N LEU A 206 15.17 -12.00 -32.55
CA LEU A 206 14.19 -11.84 -33.63
C LEU A 206 14.29 -10.47 -34.31
N PRO A 207 14.35 -10.42 -35.65
CA PRO A 207 14.02 -9.21 -36.41
C PRO A 207 12.53 -8.86 -36.26
N HIS A 208 12.18 -7.57 -36.38
CA HIS A 208 10.83 -7.01 -36.14
C HIS A 208 9.71 -7.61 -37.03
N ARG A 209 9.19 -8.79 -36.67
CA ARG A 209 8.24 -9.57 -37.49
C ARG A 209 7.08 -10.22 -36.72
N LEU A 210 6.66 -9.66 -35.59
CA LEU A 210 5.55 -10.19 -34.76
C LEU A 210 4.32 -10.58 -35.61
N ALA A 211 3.85 -9.66 -36.46
CA ALA A 211 2.72 -9.85 -37.37
C ALA A 211 2.90 -10.99 -38.41
N HIS A 212 4.13 -11.45 -38.67
CA HIS A 212 4.38 -12.60 -39.55
C HIS A 212 4.22 -13.93 -38.81
N TYR A 213 4.61 -13.98 -37.53
CA TYR A 213 4.43 -15.16 -36.69
C TYR A 213 2.96 -15.36 -36.31
N GLU A 214 2.21 -14.29 -36.02
CA GLU A 214 0.77 -14.40 -35.73
C GLU A 214 -0.05 -14.92 -36.92
N GLN A 215 0.31 -14.54 -38.15
CA GLN A 215 -0.35 -15.00 -39.37
C GLN A 215 -0.02 -16.46 -39.75
N SER A 216 0.98 -17.08 -39.10
CA SER A 216 1.49 -18.41 -39.46
C SER A 216 0.79 -19.58 -38.75
N GLY A 217 0.01 -19.33 -37.70
CA GLY A 217 -0.62 -20.37 -36.89
C GLY A 217 0.33 -21.12 -35.93
N LEU A 218 1.57 -20.67 -35.75
CA LEU A 218 2.62 -21.31 -34.93
C LEU A 218 2.37 -21.39 -33.40
N PHE A 219 1.20 -20.97 -32.90
CA PHE A 219 0.88 -21.02 -31.47
C PHE A 219 -0.12 -22.16 -31.17
N PRO A 220 0.34 -23.31 -30.64
CA PRO A 220 -0.55 -24.41 -30.24
C PRO A 220 -1.30 -24.04 -28.95
N TYR A 221 -2.48 -23.45 -29.12
CA TYR A 221 -3.27 -22.81 -28.06
C TYR A 221 -3.62 -23.66 -26.82
N ARG A 222 -3.40 -24.99 -26.83
CA ARG A 222 -3.88 -25.95 -25.82
C ARG A 222 -2.80 -26.48 -24.86
N HIS A 223 -1.65 -25.80 -24.76
CA HIS A 223 -0.50 -26.27 -23.98
C HIS A 223 -0.04 -25.22 -22.97
N SER A 224 0.56 -25.70 -21.88
CA SER A 224 1.03 -24.88 -20.77
C SER A 224 2.21 -24.02 -21.21
N VAL A 225 2.40 -22.86 -20.56
CA VAL A 225 3.56 -21.99 -20.81
C VAL A 225 4.42 -21.94 -19.56
N GLY A 226 5.68 -22.39 -19.69
CA GLY A 226 6.71 -22.30 -18.67
C GLY A 226 7.43 -20.95 -18.73
N VAL A 227 7.43 -20.20 -17.64
CA VAL A 227 7.96 -18.85 -17.53
C VAL A 227 9.21 -18.83 -16.64
N PHE A 228 10.29 -18.21 -17.12
CA PHE A 228 11.58 -18.08 -16.41
C PHE A 228 11.84 -16.67 -15.86
N ARG A 229 11.02 -15.69 -16.24
CA ARG A 229 11.16 -14.29 -15.84
C ARG A 229 10.35 -13.98 -14.59
N ARG A 230 11.01 -13.44 -13.56
CA ARG A 230 10.36 -12.66 -12.50
C ARG A 230 10.35 -11.19 -12.89
N GLN A 231 9.17 -10.59 -12.93
CA GLN A 231 9.01 -9.13 -13.05
C GLN A 231 9.59 -8.43 -11.81
N ARG A 232 10.45 -7.43 -12.03
CA ARG A 232 10.99 -6.57 -10.97
C ARG A 232 10.11 -5.32 -10.77
N ILE A 233 10.39 -4.53 -9.72
CA ILE A 233 9.72 -3.24 -9.48
C ILE A 233 10.04 -2.24 -10.61
N ASP A 234 11.23 -2.34 -11.21
CA ASP A 234 11.68 -1.57 -12.39
C ASP A 234 11.27 -2.19 -13.74
N ASP A 235 10.57 -3.33 -13.77
CA ASP A 235 10.26 -4.05 -15.01
C ASP A 235 8.85 -3.75 -15.54
N HIS A 236 8.79 -2.99 -16.64
CA HIS A 236 7.56 -2.65 -17.35
C HIS A 236 6.92 -3.82 -18.11
N PHE A 237 7.58 -4.99 -18.19
CA PHE A 237 7.01 -6.17 -18.86
C PHE A 237 6.27 -7.07 -17.86
N ALA A 238 4.94 -7.14 -17.99
CA ALA A 238 4.07 -8.04 -17.23
C ALA A 238 3.32 -9.01 -18.15
N LEU A 239 2.98 -10.20 -17.65
CA LEU A 239 2.20 -11.19 -18.39
C LEU A 239 0.69 -10.97 -18.13
N PHE A 240 0.07 -10.13 -18.95
CA PHE A 240 -1.36 -9.82 -18.89
C PHE A 240 -2.22 -10.87 -19.61
N PHE A 241 -3.41 -11.15 -19.07
CA PHE A 241 -4.49 -11.82 -19.81
C PHE A 241 -5.23 -10.83 -20.71
N THR A 242 -4.65 -10.47 -21.86
CA THR A 242 -5.14 -9.36 -22.70
C THR A 242 -6.55 -9.55 -23.26
N ARG A 243 -7.06 -10.79 -23.33
CA ARG A 243 -8.44 -11.07 -23.73
C ARG A 243 -9.48 -10.93 -22.62
N PHE A 244 -9.08 -10.60 -21.39
CA PHE A 244 -10.01 -10.39 -20.27
C PHE A 244 -9.93 -8.96 -19.72
N ALA A 245 -11.11 -8.32 -19.62
CA ALA A 245 -11.35 -7.16 -18.76
C ALA A 245 -12.78 -7.27 -18.20
N PRO A 246 -13.00 -6.98 -16.90
CA PRO A 246 -14.34 -6.96 -16.32
C PRO A 246 -15.12 -5.76 -16.86
N ILE A 247 -16.36 -5.99 -17.29
CA ILE A 247 -17.29 -4.95 -17.75
C ILE A 247 -18.10 -4.36 -16.58
N HIS A 248 -18.29 -5.15 -15.51
CA HIS A 248 -19.08 -4.80 -14.33
C HIS A 248 -18.22 -4.94 -13.07
N ALA A 249 -18.49 -4.09 -12.06
CA ALA A 249 -17.93 -4.27 -10.73
C ALA A 249 -18.62 -5.46 -10.03
N GLY A 250 -17.86 -6.31 -9.33
CA GLY A 250 -18.47 -7.41 -8.58
C GLY A 250 -17.51 -8.48 -8.10
N ARG A 251 -18.08 -9.53 -7.47
CA ARG A 251 -17.40 -10.79 -7.15
C ARG A 251 -17.09 -11.56 -8.44
N TYR A 252 -15.89 -12.10 -8.56
CA TYR A 252 -15.46 -12.99 -9.64
C TYR A 252 -14.72 -14.19 -9.04
N ARG A 253 -15.05 -15.40 -9.51
CA ARG A 253 -14.31 -16.63 -9.21
C ARG A 253 -13.24 -16.82 -10.26
N LEU A 254 -11.98 -16.82 -9.83
CA LEU A 254 -10.81 -17.13 -10.64
C LEU A 254 -10.33 -18.53 -10.27
N ARG A 255 -10.11 -19.42 -11.25
CA ARG A 255 -9.47 -20.72 -11.03
C ARG A 255 -8.24 -20.83 -11.92
N ILE A 256 -7.06 -21.02 -11.34
CA ILE A 256 -5.79 -20.98 -12.07
C ILE A 256 -4.96 -22.24 -11.80
N SER A 257 -4.48 -22.89 -12.86
CA SER A 257 -3.67 -24.11 -12.78
C SER A 257 -2.19 -23.79 -13.00
N ILE A 258 -1.37 -24.03 -11.97
CA ILE A 258 0.06 -23.69 -11.93
C ILE A 258 0.90 -24.79 -11.29
N TRP A 259 2.18 -24.86 -11.68
CA TRP A 259 3.17 -25.78 -11.11
C TRP A 259 4.61 -25.30 -11.32
N GLY A 260 5.49 -25.60 -10.37
CA GLY A 260 6.91 -25.23 -10.40
C GLY A 260 7.77 -26.33 -11.02
N PHE A 261 8.84 -25.96 -11.71
CA PHE A 261 9.78 -26.93 -12.29
C PHE A 261 11.21 -26.42 -12.31
N GLN A 262 12.16 -27.33 -12.35
CA GLN A 262 13.55 -27.06 -12.68
C GLN A 262 13.70 -27.20 -14.18
N TRP A 263 14.23 -26.17 -14.83
CA TRP A 263 14.64 -26.22 -16.22
C TRP A 263 16.14 -26.48 -16.32
N ASP A 264 16.52 -27.30 -17.30
CA ASP A 264 17.90 -27.52 -17.69
C ASP A 264 17.95 -27.80 -19.19
N LYS A 265 18.13 -26.75 -20.00
CA LYS A 265 18.41 -26.83 -21.45
C LYS A 265 17.47 -27.74 -22.25
N GLY A 266 16.16 -27.60 -22.03
CA GLY A 266 15.10 -28.42 -22.64
C GLY A 266 14.55 -29.52 -21.71
N ALA A 267 15.28 -29.91 -20.68
CA ALA A 267 14.79 -30.84 -19.66
C ALA A 267 13.92 -30.13 -18.62
N VAL A 268 12.85 -30.82 -18.20
CA VAL A 268 11.92 -30.40 -17.15
C VAL A 268 12.05 -31.38 -15.98
N GLY A 269 12.49 -30.89 -14.82
CA GLY A 269 12.84 -31.68 -13.64
C GLY A 269 12.26 -31.14 -12.33
N PRO A 270 12.46 -31.87 -11.21
CA PRO A 270 11.87 -31.55 -9.92
C PRO A 270 12.56 -30.36 -9.22
N ARG A 271 11.81 -29.70 -8.33
CA ARG A 271 12.26 -28.62 -7.45
C ARG A 271 12.26 -29.08 -5.99
N PRO A 272 13.23 -28.62 -5.17
CA PRO A 272 13.29 -28.98 -3.74
C PRO A 272 12.25 -28.23 -2.87
N ALA A 273 11.37 -27.43 -3.46
CA ALA A 273 10.31 -26.66 -2.83
C ALA A 273 9.30 -26.21 -3.90
N PRO A 274 8.05 -25.85 -3.54
CA PRO A 274 7.18 -25.10 -4.44
C PRO A 274 7.80 -23.75 -4.78
N GLU A 275 7.53 -23.30 -6.00
CA GLU A 275 7.68 -21.89 -6.37
C GLU A 275 6.39 -21.12 -6.01
N THR A 276 6.37 -19.81 -6.23
CA THR A 276 5.26 -18.92 -5.88
C THR A 276 4.98 -17.96 -7.04
N VAL A 277 3.70 -17.81 -7.36
CA VAL A 277 3.13 -16.85 -8.32
C VAL A 277 2.51 -15.68 -7.55
N SER A 278 2.48 -14.49 -8.15
CA SER A 278 1.48 -13.47 -7.77
C SER A 278 0.48 -13.21 -8.90
N LEU A 279 -0.75 -12.95 -8.49
CA LEU A 279 -1.86 -12.56 -9.35
C LEU A 279 -2.32 -11.16 -8.90
N HIS A 280 -2.45 -10.22 -9.84
CA HIS A 280 -2.86 -8.83 -9.55
C HIS A 280 -3.99 -8.37 -10.49
N ALA A 281 -4.75 -7.38 -10.04
CA ALA A 281 -5.72 -6.61 -10.82
C ALA A 281 -5.17 -5.20 -11.03
N ASN A 282 -4.61 -4.91 -12.21
CA ASN A 282 -3.61 -3.86 -12.39
C ASN A 282 -2.51 -4.01 -11.30
N ASP A 283 -2.20 -2.95 -10.54
CA ASP A 283 -1.19 -2.97 -9.47
C ASP A 283 -1.72 -3.56 -8.14
N ARG A 284 -3.02 -3.87 -8.05
CA ARG A 284 -3.67 -4.38 -6.83
C ARG A 284 -3.46 -5.89 -6.72
N LEU A 285 -2.55 -6.31 -5.84
CA LEU A 285 -2.35 -7.71 -5.46
C LEU A 285 -3.69 -8.39 -5.09
N LEU A 286 -3.98 -9.51 -5.72
CA LEU A 286 -5.12 -10.38 -5.40
C LEU A 286 -4.69 -11.55 -4.52
N ALA A 287 -3.59 -12.22 -4.86
CA ALA A 287 -3.04 -13.32 -4.10
C ALA A 287 -1.56 -13.60 -4.45
N TYR A 288 -0.83 -14.18 -3.49
CA TYR A 288 0.33 -15.02 -3.78
C TYR A 288 -0.12 -16.49 -3.73
N LEU A 289 0.26 -17.29 -4.72
CA LEU A 289 -0.19 -18.68 -4.92
C LEU A 289 0.99 -19.62 -5.05
N ASP A 290 0.90 -20.81 -4.46
CA ASP A 290 1.97 -21.80 -4.53
C ASP A 290 1.91 -22.63 -5.82
N ALA A 291 3.08 -22.91 -6.39
CA ALA A 291 3.27 -23.72 -7.59
C ALA A 291 4.08 -24.99 -7.21
N PRO A 292 3.41 -26.09 -6.78
CA PRO A 292 4.06 -27.32 -6.39
C PRO A 292 4.88 -27.95 -7.50
N SER A 293 5.93 -28.70 -7.13
CA SER A 293 6.86 -29.24 -8.13
C SER A 293 6.21 -30.30 -9.02
N LEU A 294 6.29 -30.10 -10.34
CA LEU A 294 5.81 -31.02 -11.39
C LEU A 294 4.33 -31.46 -11.24
N THR A 295 3.54 -30.75 -10.43
CA THR A 295 2.20 -31.18 -10.01
C THR A 295 1.21 -30.04 -10.28
N PRO A 296 0.55 -30.03 -11.45
CA PRO A 296 -0.48 -29.05 -11.80
C PRO A 296 -1.52 -28.89 -10.69
N THR A 297 -1.54 -27.71 -10.08
CA THR A 297 -2.36 -27.41 -8.90
C THR A 297 -3.32 -26.28 -9.23
N VAL A 298 -4.62 -26.55 -9.09
CA VAL A 298 -5.67 -25.55 -9.30
C VAL A 298 -5.92 -24.81 -8.00
N HIS A 299 -5.72 -23.49 -8.02
CA HIS A 299 -6.16 -22.60 -6.95
C HIS A 299 -7.49 -21.96 -7.35
N GLU A 300 -8.45 -21.93 -6.43
CA GLU A 300 -9.67 -21.13 -6.58
C GLU A 300 -9.58 -19.89 -5.67
N LEU A 301 -9.88 -18.73 -6.25
CA LEU A 301 -9.96 -17.45 -5.55
C LEU A 301 -11.30 -16.80 -5.86
N GLU A 302 -11.97 -16.26 -4.85
CA GLU A 302 -13.09 -15.34 -5.05
C GLU A 302 -12.62 -13.92 -4.71
N VAL A 303 -12.62 -13.05 -5.72
CA VAL A 303 -12.07 -11.69 -5.64
C VAL A 303 -13.10 -10.66 -6.08
N TRP A 304 -12.97 -9.42 -5.60
CA TRP A 304 -13.66 -8.30 -6.25
C TRP A 304 -12.82 -7.78 -7.41
N LEU A 305 -13.46 -7.52 -8.55
CA LEU A 305 -12.87 -6.79 -9.68
C LEU A 305 -13.69 -5.53 -10.01
N ASN A 306 -13.00 -4.48 -10.45
CA ASN A 306 -13.56 -3.21 -10.89
C ASN A 306 -13.43 -3.03 -12.42
N PRO A 307 -14.36 -2.35 -13.10
CA PRO A 307 -14.39 -2.29 -14.57
C PRO A 307 -13.09 -1.82 -15.21
N GLY A 308 -12.54 -2.63 -16.12
CA GLY A 308 -11.28 -2.35 -16.82
C GLY A 308 -9.98 -2.74 -16.09
N GLU A 309 -10.04 -3.32 -14.88
CA GLU A 309 -8.86 -3.94 -14.26
C GLU A 309 -8.35 -5.13 -15.11
N ARG A 310 -7.06 -5.14 -15.45
CA ARG A 310 -6.41 -6.26 -16.16
C ARG A 310 -5.90 -7.28 -15.15
N LEU A 311 -5.99 -8.57 -15.48
CA LEU A 311 -5.34 -9.61 -14.68
C LEU A 311 -3.88 -9.80 -15.11
N LEU A 312 -2.95 -9.70 -14.15
CA LEU A 312 -1.50 -9.86 -14.32
C LEU A 312 -1.02 -11.14 -13.64
N PHE A 313 -0.13 -11.88 -14.30
CA PHE A 313 0.57 -13.05 -13.77
C PHE A 313 2.08 -12.75 -13.61
N THR A 314 2.66 -13.11 -12.46
CA THR A 314 4.11 -12.98 -12.22
C THR A 314 4.67 -14.23 -11.54
N ALA A 315 5.78 -14.77 -12.05
CA ALA A 315 6.52 -15.86 -11.41
C ALA A 315 7.36 -15.34 -10.22
N ALA A 316 6.69 -14.94 -9.14
CA ALA A 316 7.24 -14.13 -8.06
C ALA A 316 8.49 -14.69 -7.34
N SER A 317 8.59 -16.01 -7.13
CA SER A 317 9.75 -16.61 -6.45
C SER A 317 10.93 -16.95 -7.35
N VAL A 318 10.77 -16.88 -8.68
CA VAL A 318 11.83 -17.22 -9.63
C VAL A 318 12.95 -16.18 -9.52
N PRO A 319 14.24 -16.57 -9.52
CA PRO A 319 15.34 -15.59 -9.54
C PRO A 319 15.27 -14.70 -10.78
N PRO A 320 15.80 -13.47 -10.75
CA PRO A 320 15.66 -12.51 -11.85
C PRO A 320 16.58 -12.87 -13.03
N ALA A 321 16.26 -13.94 -13.75
CA ALA A 321 16.92 -14.35 -14.98
C ALA A 321 16.43 -13.52 -16.17
N ARG A 322 17.32 -12.77 -16.81
CA ARG A 322 17.05 -12.08 -18.08
C ARG A 322 17.32 -13.04 -19.24
N VAL A 323 16.49 -14.05 -19.42
CA VAL A 323 16.73 -15.11 -20.43
C VAL A 323 16.69 -14.50 -21.85
N TYR A 324 15.84 -13.50 -22.09
CA TYR A 324 15.83 -12.62 -23.28
C TYR A 324 17.10 -11.77 -23.50
N GLN A 325 18.08 -11.80 -22.59
CA GLN A 325 19.42 -11.21 -22.78
C GLN A 325 20.53 -12.27 -22.88
N MET A 326 20.25 -13.54 -22.58
CA MET A 326 21.20 -14.64 -22.72
C MET A 326 21.38 -15.02 -24.21
N ALA A 327 22.61 -15.38 -24.58
CA ALA A 327 22.86 -16.10 -25.83
C ALA A 327 22.27 -17.52 -25.72
N GLY A 328 21.60 -18.00 -26.77
CA GLY A 328 20.89 -19.29 -26.74
C GLY A 328 19.53 -19.28 -25.99
N ARG A 329 19.17 -18.18 -25.31
CA ARG A 329 17.89 -18.03 -24.59
C ARG A 329 17.62 -19.22 -23.65
N ALA A 330 16.36 -19.65 -23.53
CA ALA A 330 15.98 -20.79 -22.72
C ALA A 330 16.71 -22.10 -23.11
N ALA A 331 17.20 -22.27 -24.35
CA ALA A 331 17.90 -23.49 -24.75
C ALA A 331 19.26 -23.65 -24.04
N GLU A 332 19.88 -22.55 -23.60
CA GLU A 332 21.11 -22.54 -22.80
C GLU A 332 20.87 -22.19 -21.31
N TYR A 333 19.62 -21.94 -20.92
CA TYR A 333 19.25 -21.64 -19.54
C TYR A 333 19.18 -22.91 -18.68
N THR A 334 19.60 -22.77 -17.41
CA THR A 334 19.39 -23.75 -16.34
C THR A 334 18.97 -22.98 -15.09
N GLY A 335 17.80 -23.30 -14.53
CA GLY A 335 17.21 -22.55 -13.42
C GLY A 335 15.74 -22.91 -13.18
N PRO A 336 15.07 -22.38 -12.15
CA PRO A 336 13.65 -22.65 -11.93
C PRO A 336 12.76 -21.93 -12.94
N GLY A 337 11.59 -22.50 -13.19
CA GLY A 337 10.49 -21.86 -13.89
C GLY A 337 9.15 -22.18 -13.22
N VAL A 338 8.13 -21.40 -13.57
CA VAL A 338 6.73 -21.70 -13.22
C VAL A 338 5.93 -21.88 -14.49
N ALA A 339 5.21 -23.00 -14.57
CA ALA A 339 4.27 -23.26 -15.63
C ALA A 339 2.87 -22.79 -15.21
N ILE A 340 2.15 -22.21 -16.17
CA ILE A 340 0.70 -22.01 -16.10
C ILE A 340 0.04 -22.83 -17.22
N ASP A 341 -1.02 -23.56 -16.87
CA ASP A 341 -1.78 -24.35 -17.84
C ASP A 341 -2.98 -23.56 -18.38
N TRP A 342 -3.72 -22.85 -17.51
CA TRP A 342 -4.92 -22.07 -17.83
C TRP A 342 -5.38 -21.20 -16.65
N LEU A 343 -6.19 -20.18 -16.96
CA LEU A 343 -7.01 -19.40 -16.02
C LEU A 343 -8.48 -19.47 -16.46
N ASP A 344 -9.37 -20.01 -15.63
CA ASP A 344 -10.82 -19.86 -15.78
C ASP A 344 -11.27 -18.59 -15.05
N VAL A 345 -12.10 -17.79 -15.70
CA VAL A 345 -12.80 -16.65 -15.06
C VAL A 345 -14.30 -16.91 -15.09
N GLU A 346 -14.93 -16.79 -13.94
CA GLU A 346 -16.37 -16.81 -13.77
C GLU A 346 -16.87 -15.53 -13.07
N GLY A 347 -17.74 -14.76 -13.73
CA GLY A 347 -18.41 -13.61 -13.10
C GLY A 347 -18.91 -12.52 -14.06
N PRO A 348 -19.54 -11.45 -13.55
CA PRO A 348 -19.72 -11.17 -12.13
C PRO A 348 -20.70 -12.15 -11.46
N LEU A 349 -20.46 -12.43 -10.18
CA LEU A 349 -21.26 -13.32 -9.35
C LEU A 349 -22.19 -12.50 -8.45
N HIS A 350 -23.46 -12.88 -8.44
CA HIS A 350 -24.53 -12.19 -7.72
C HIS A 350 -25.43 -13.20 -7.01
N ASP A 351 -25.47 -13.15 -5.69
CA ASP A 351 -26.31 -14.04 -4.86
C ASP A 351 -27.79 -13.62 -4.92
N THR A 352 -28.05 -12.34 -5.23
CA THR A 352 -29.38 -11.75 -5.51
C THR A 352 -29.30 -10.74 -6.66
N TRP A 353 -30.42 -10.51 -7.36
CA TRP A 353 -30.54 -9.40 -8.32
C TRP A 353 -31.86 -8.62 -8.11
N PRO A 354 -31.84 -7.27 -8.02
CA PRO A 354 -30.65 -6.40 -7.95
C PRO A 354 -29.71 -6.75 -6.79
N PRO A 355 -28.41 -6.43 -6.89
CA PRO A 355 -27.42 -6.78 -5.86
C PRO A 355 -27.69 -6.01 -4.57
N GLU A 356 -27.14 -6.49 -3.46
CA GLU A 356 -27.31 -5.86 -2.13
C GLU A 356 -27.04 -4.35 -2.13
N SER A 357 -26.05 -3.90 -2.92
CA SER A 357 -25.70 -2.49 -3.08
C SER A 357 -26.80 -1.63 -3.72
N HIS A 358 -27.56 -2.17 -4.67
CA HIS A 358 -28.74 -1.51 -5.22
C HIS A 358 -29.89 -1.53 -4.21
N LEU A 359 -30.10 -2.65 -3.51
CA LEU A 359 -31.15 -2.78 -2.49
C LEU A 359 -30.92 -1.81 -1.31
N ARG A 360 -29.66 -1.54 -0.94
CA ARG A 360 -29.28 -0.53 0.06
C ARG A 360 -29.60 0.92 -0.36
N LEU A 361 -29.63 1.21 -1.66
CA LEU A 361 -29.96 2.54 -2.19
C LEU A 361 -31.45 2.71 -2.56
N TYR A 362 -32.14 1.66 -3.00
CA TYR A 362 -33.47 1.78 -3.62
C TYR A 362 -34.51 0.80 -3.06
N GLY A 363 -34.09 -0.19 -2.26
CA GLY A 363 -34.93 -1.29 -1.82
C GLY A 363 -35.47 -2.10 -3.01
N GLU A 364 -36.67 -2.66 -2.85
CA GLU A 364 -37.35 -3.48 -3.87
C GLU A 364 -38.06 -2.65 -4.96
N LEU A 365 -37.66 -1.39 -5.17
CA LEU A 365 -38.31 -0.53 -6.18
C LEU A 365 -37.96 -1.00 -7.61
N PRO A 366 -38.95 -1.06 -8.53
CA PRO A 366 -38.74 -1.68 -9.83
C PRO A 366 -37.89 -0.81 -10.76
N LEU A 367 -36.81 -1.39 -11.27
CA LEU A 367 -36.11 -0.92 -12.47
C LEU A 367 -37.03 -1.05 -13.69
N ARG A 368 -37.26 0.05 -14.41
CA ARG A 368 -38.09 0.10 -15.64
C ARG A 368 -37.44 0.96 -16.70
N ALA A 369 -37.75 0.69 -17.97
CA ALA A 369 -37.27 1.50 -19.09
C ALA A 369 -37.89 2.90 -19.02
N LEU A 370 -37.05 3.92 -19.06
CA LEU A 370 -37.45 5.32 -19.08
C LEU A 370 -37.83 5.68 -20.54
N GLY A 371 -39.13 5.93 -20.76
CA GLY A 371 -39.67 6.21 -22.10
C GLY A 371 -39.53 7.67 -22.53
N ASP A 372 -39.51 7.88 -23.84
CA ASP A 372 -39.08 9.09 -24.57
C ASP A 372 -40.00 10.34 -24.45
N GLY A 373 -40.55 10.61 -23.26
CA GLY A 373 -41.44 11.77 -23.07
C GLY A 373 -42.02 12.06 -21.68
N LYS A 374 -41.59 11.38 -20.61
CA LYS A 374 -42.06 11.67 -19.23
C LYS A 374 -40.98 12.03 -18.22
N VAL A 375 -39.71 11.88 -18.58
CA VAL A 375 -38.55 12.27 -17.78
C VAL A 375 -37.60 13.03 -18.69
N ALA A 376 -37.15 14.22 -18.28
CA ALA A 376 -36.22 15.02 -19.08
C ALA A 376 -34.75 14.61 -18.85
N ARG A 377 -34.42 14.05 -17.67
CA ARG A 377 -33.07 13.60 -17.33
C ARG A 377 -33.06 12.21 -16.64
N ALA A 378 -32.60 11.22 -17.39
CA ALA A 378 -32.23 9.89 -16.89
C ALA A 378 -30.85 9.94 -16.18
N PRO A 379 -30.53 8.97 -15.29
CA PRO A 379 -29.15 8.79 -14.84
C PRO A 379 -28.24 8.49 -16.04
N ARG A 380 -27.06 9.13 -16.09
CA ARG A 380 -26.00 8.69 -16.99
C ARG A 380 -25.49 7.34 -16.46
N ARG A 381 -25.54 6.31 -17.28
CA ARG A 381 -24.73 5.09 -17.09
C ARG A 381 -23.46 5.26 -17.90
N GLU A 382 -22.30 5.00 -17.31
CA GLU A 382 -21.08 4.91 -18.13
C GLU A 382 -21.14 3.60 -18.93
N GLN A 383 -21.13 3.71 -20.26
CA GLN A 383 -21.05 2.53 -21.12
C GLN A 383 -19.63 1.96 -21.07
N ALA A 384 -19.38 1.04 -20.14
CA ALA A 384 -18.14 0.24 -20.10
C ALA A 384 -17.84 -0.42 -21.46
N LEU A 385 -18.91 -0.75 -22.21
CA LEU A 385 -18.92 -1.17 -23.61
C LEU A 385 -18.06 -0.29 -24.56
N GLN A 386 -17.93 1.01 -24.29
CA GLN A 386 -17.15 1.94 -25.11
C GLN A 386 -15.65 1.93 -24.82
N ARG A 387 -15.21 1.43 -23.64
CA ARG A 387 -13.79 1.38 -23.27
C ARG A 387 -13.10 0.09 -23.73
N PHE A 388 -13.83 -1.02 -23.83
CA PHE A 388 -13.27 -2.35 -24.13
C PHE A 388 -14.13 -3.15 -25.13
N PRO A 389 -14.21 -2.75 -26.41
CA PRO A 389 -15.08 -3.38 -27.41
C PRO A 389 -14.69 -4.84 -27.76
N GLU A 390 -13.48 -5.27 -27.41
CA GLU A 390 -12.99 -6.63 -27.67
C GLU A 390 -13.45 -7.65 -26.62
N ALA A 391 -13.83 -7.20 -25.42
CA ALA A 391 -14.31 -8.05 -24.31
C ALA A 391 -15.83 -8.37 -24.40
N LEU A 392 -16.49 -8.00 -25.50
CA LEU A 392 -17.95 -8.03 -25.61
C LEU A 392 -18.53 -9.40 -25.99
N PRO A 393 -19.56 -9.88 -25.27
CA PRO A 393 -20.50 -10.86 -25.80
C PRO A 393 -21.15 -10.32 -27.08
N ARG A 394 -20.95 -11.01 -28.21
CA ARG A 394 -21.51 -10.60 -29.50
C ARG A 394 -23.04 -10.77 -29.52
N GLY A 395 -23.78 -9.67 -29.46
CA GLY A 395 -25.22 -9.67 -29.81
C GLY A 395 -26.16 -8.79 -28.98
N GLU A 396 -25.69 -8.04 -27.97
CA GLU A 396 -26.58 -7.13 -27.23
C GLU A 396 -26.89 -5.85 -28.01
N GLU A 397 -28.18 -5.48 -28.09
CA GLU A 397 -28.63 -4.21 -28.64
C GLU A 397 -28.28 -3.03 -27.71
N PRO A 398 -28.18 -1.78 -28.24
CA PRO A 398 -28.06 -0.58 -27.42
C PRO A 398 -29.24 -0.45 -26.44
N GLN A 399 -29.00 -0.79 -25.18
CA GLN A 399 -30.05 -0.87 -24.17
C GLN A 399 -30.71 0.50 -23.94
N ARG A 400 -32.05 0.51 -23.88
CA ARG A 400 -32.84 1.69 -23.47
C ARG A 400 -32.40 2.15 -22.06
N PRO A 401 -32.46 3.44 -21.72
CA PRO A 401 -32.09 3.89 -20.38
C PRO A 401 -33.07 3.31 -19.34
N TRP A 402 -32.60 2.40 -18.49
CA TRP A 402 -33.37 1.89 -17.34
C TRP A 402 -33.08 2.72 -16.10
N GLY A 403 -34.10 2.91 -15.27
CA GLY A 403 -33.94 3.53 -13.96
C GLY A 403 -35.01 3.11 -12.96
N VAL A 404 -34.76 3.38 -11.69
CA VAL A 404 -35.69 3.06 -10.59
C VAL A 404 -36.94 3.94 -10.68
N VAL A 405 -38.11 3.31 -10.68
CA VAL A 405 -39.42 3.98 -10.74
C VAL A 405 -40.22 3.76 -9.45
N SER A 406 -40.51 4.84 -8.75
CA SER A 406 -41.42 4.86 -7.58
C SER A 406 -42.86 5.17 -7.99
N GLY A 407 -43.83 4.61 -7.25
CA GLY A 407 -45.27 4.93 -7.37
C GLY A 407 -45.70 6.14 -6.53
N ASP A 408 -45.06 6.37 -5.37
CA ASP A 408 -45.16 7.59 -4.57
C ASP A 408 -43.74 8.10 -4.29
N PRO A 409 -43.18 8.96 -5.17
CA PRO A 409 -41.82 9.47 -5.03
C PRO A 409 -41.55 10.22 -3.72
N ALA A 410 -42.57 10.75 -3.03
CA ALA A 410 -42.39 11.47 -1.77
C ALA A 410 -42.30 10.50 -0.59
N ALA A 411 -43.18 9.49 -0.54
CA ALA A 411 -43.14 8.46 0.49
C ALA A 411 -41.89 7.57 0.36
N ASP A 412 -41.55 7.13 -0.86
CA ASP A 412 -40.38 6.29 -1.10
C ASP A 412 -39.06 7.01 -0.83
N ALA A 413 -38.91 8.26 -1.28
CA ALA A 413 -37.72 9.06 -0.96
C ALA A 413 -37.54 9.18 0.55
N ARG A 414 -38.60 9.52 1.29
CA ARG A 414 -38.55 9.62 2.76
C ARG A 414 -38.18 8.29 3.41
N ARG A 415 -38.77 7.18 2.97
CA ARG A 415 -38.50 5.82 3.47
C ARG A 415 -37.02 5.45 3.30
N LEU A 416 -36.49 5.59 2.09
CA LEU A 416 -35.11 5.23 1.75
C LEU A 416 -34.08 6.15 2.44
N LEU A 417 -34.29 7.46 2.38
CA LEU A 417 -33.42 8.45 3.04
C LEU A 417 -33.35 8.25 4.56
N THR A 418 -34.43 7.81 5.21
CA THR A 418 -34.44 7.57 6.67
C THR A 418 -33.42 6.50 7.06
N GLY A 419 -33.35 5.40 6.30
CA GLY A 419 -32.35 4.35 6.51
C GLY A 419 -30.95 4.80 6.12
N PHE A 420 -30.81 5.42 4.94
CA PHE A 420 -29.51 5.83 4.40
C PHE A 420 -28.83 6.89 5.27
N LEU A 421 -29.49 8.02 5.57
CA LEU A 421 -28.89 9.09 6.39
C LEU A 421 -28.53 8.59 7.79
N SER A 422 -29.37 7.76 8.40
CA SER A 422 -29.09 7.28 9.76
C SER A 422 -27.87 6.35 9.84
N ARG A 423 -27.61 5.56 8.79
CA ARG A 423 -26.37 4.78 8.65
C ARG A 423 -25.18 5.67 8.28
N ALA A 424 -25.35 6.54 7.28
CA ALA A 424 -24.33 7.46 6.79
C ALA A 424 -23.76 8.35 7.92
N PHE A 425 -24.62 8.88 8.79
CA PHE A 425 -24.24 9.76 9.91
C PHE A 425 -23.93 9.01 11.21
N ARG A 426 -23.95 7.67 11.21
CA ARG A 426 -23.74 6.79 12.38
C ARG A 426 -24.70 7.04 13.58
N ARG A 427 -25.78 7.78 13.39
CA ARG A 427 -26.81 8.12 14.39
C ARG A 427 -28.16 8.37 13.70
N PRO A 428 -29.31 8.34 14.42
CA PRO A 428 -30.58 8.74 13.85
C PRO A 428 -30.52 10.11 13.16
N ALA A 429 -31.02 10.17 11.92
CA ALA A 429 -31.13 11.41 11.17
C ALA A 429 -32.15 12.35 11.83
N THR A 430 -31.80 13.62 12.02
CA THR A 430 -32.70 14.62 12.60
C THR A 430 -33.82 14.99 11.62
N ALA A 431 -34.92 15.55 12.15
CA ALA A 431 -36.02 16.06 11.33
C ALA A 431 -35.56 17.15 10.34
N SER A 432 -34.52 17.93 10.68
CA SER A 432 -33.95 18.95 9.79
C SER A 432 -33.19 18.32 8.61
N GLU A 433 -32.26 17.40 8.89
CA GLU A 433 -31.48 16.69 7.87
C GLU A 433 -32.40 15.90 6.90
N MET A 434 -33.41 15.22 7.44
CA MET A 434 -34.44 14.53 6.66
C MET A 434 -35.28 15.48 5.80
N SER A 435 -35.60 16.68 6.31
CA SER A 435 -36.32 17.72 5.55
C SER A 435 -35.48 18.23 4.38
N VAL A 436 -34.20 18.56 4.61
CA VAL A 436 -33.27 19.02 3.56
C VAL A 436 -33.11 17.96 2.46
N ALA A 437 -32.87 16.70 2.82
CA ALA A 437 -32.68 15.62 1.83
C ALA A 437 -33.96 15.34 1.02
N THR A 438 -35.13 15.26 1.66
CA THR A 438 -36.41 15.02 0.95
C THR A 438 -36.86 16.23 0.11
N ALA A 439 -36.57 17.46 0.55
CA ALA A 439 -36.79 18.68 -0.24
C ALA A 439 -35.89 18.70 -1.49
N LEU A 440 -34.63 18.27 -1.38
CA LEU A 440 -33.71 18.15 -2.52
C LEU A 440 -34.23 17.17 -3.58
N VAL A 441 -34.65 15.96 -3.19
CA VAL A 441 -35.26 14.98 -4.12
C VAL A 441 -36.50 15.59 -4.79
N THR A 442 -37.40 16.17 -3.99
CA THR A 442 -38.63 16.81 -4.50
C THR A 442 -38.33 17.93 -5.50
N ARG A 443 -37.28 18.72 -5.26
CA ARG A 443 -36.81 19.81 -6.13
C ARG A 443 -36.24 19.28 -7.45
N ARG A 444 -35.42 18.23 -7.41
CA ARG A 444 -34.85 17.59 -8.61
C ARG A 444 -35.93 16.96 -9.51
N ILE A 445 -36.92 16.28 -8.93
CA ILE A 445 -38.07 15.74 -9.67
C ILE A 445 -38.88 16.87 -10.34
N LYS A 446 -39.14 17.98 -9.62
CA LYS A 446 -39.77 19.19 -10.21
C LYS A 446 -38.95 19.84 -11.33
N GLN A 447 -37.63 19.62 -11.36
CA GLN A 447 -36.73 20.04 -12.44
C GLN A 447 -36.63 19.02 -13.61
N GLY A 448 -37.45 17.96 -13.61
CA GLY A 448 -37.53 16.97 -14.69
C GLY A 448 -36.59 15.76 -14.59
N ASP A 449 -35.94 15.57 -13.44
CA ASP A 449 -35.14 14.36 -13.17
C ASP A 449 -36.02 13.12 -12.97
N SER A 450 -35.49 11.96 -13.36
CA SER A 450 -35.97 10.66 -12.86
C SER A 450 -35.88 10.59 -11.33
N PHE A 451 -36.75 9.78 -10.72
CA PHE A 451 -36.68 9.47 -9.28
C PHE A 451 -35.28 9.00 -8.88
N GLU A 452 -34.67 8.08 -9.64
CA GLU A 452 -33.30 7.62 -9.37
C GLU A 452 -32.28 8.76 -9.38
N LEU A 453 -32.24 9.62 -10.42
CA LEU A 453 -31.28 10.72 -10.49
C LEU A 453 -31.47 11.74 -9.35
N ALA A 454 -32.72 11.98 -8.95
CA ALA A 454 -33.03 12.82 -7.80
C ALA A 454 -32.55 12.20 -6.47
N MET A 455 -32.73 10.89 -6.28
CA MET A 455 -32.22 10.14 -5.13
C MET A 455 -30.68 10.11 -5.11
N ARG A 456 -30.03 9.83 -6.24
CA ARG A 456 -28.56 9.88 -6.40
C ARG A 456 -27.99 11.24 -6.01
N THR A 457 -28.65 12.33 -6.41
CA THR A 457 -28.26 13.70 -6.02
C THR A 457 -28.33 13.89 -4.50
N ALA A 458 -29.36 13.37 -3.83
CA ALA A 458 -29.49 13.44 -2.38
C ALA A 458 -28.48 12.54 -1.64
N TYR A 459 -28.17 11.36 -2.17
CA TYR A 459 -27.11 10.50 -1.64
C TYR A 459 -25.73 11.12 -1.80
N GLN A 460 -25.39 11.67 -2.97
CA GLN A 460 -24.12 12.36 -3.20
C GLN A 460 -23.96 13.56 -2.25
N ALA A 461 -25.00 14.39 -2.11
CA ALA A 461 -25.01 15.49 -1.15
C ALA A 461 -24.86 15.01 0.31
N THR A 462 -25.42 13.85 0.66
CA THR A 462 -25.26 13.23 2.00
C THR A 462 -23.81 12.80 2.23
N LEU A 463 -23.18 12.13 1.26
CA LEU A 463 -21.79 11.64 1.32
C LEU A 463 -20.73 12.75 1.26
N CYS A 464 -21.10 13.95 0.81
CA CYS A 464 -20.28 15.16 0.87
C CYS A 464 -20.65 16.09 2.05
N SER A 465 -21.58 15.71 2.93
CA SER A 465 -22.03 16.56 4.04
C SER A 465 -21.17 16.39 5.30
N PRO A 466 -21.10 17.42 6.19
CA PRO A 466 -20.36 17.32 7.45
C PRO A 466 -20.77 16.12 8.33
N GLY A 467 -22.06 15.73 8.32
CA GLY A 467 -22.57 14.58 9.07
C GLY A 467 -22.04 13.22 8.60
N PHE A 468 -21.57 13.11 7.35
CA PHE A 468 -20.86 11.92 6.86
C PHE A 468 -19.34 12.10 6.95
N LEU A 469 -18.84 13.30 6.66
CA LEU A 469 -17.42 13.57 6.55
C LEU A 469 -16.71 13.64 7.90
N PHE A 470 -17.39 13.97 9.01
CA PHE A 470 -16.78 14.15 10.33
C PHE A 470 -17.19 13.10 11.35
N VAL A 471 -16.32 12.87 12.33
CA VAL A 471 -16.53 11.96 13.47
C VAL A 471 -16.18 12.62 14.80
N GLY A 472 -16.93 12.24 15.83
CA GLY A 472 -16.85 12.78 17.19
C GLY A 472 -18.20 13.26 17.73
N GLY A 473 -18.22 13.69 18.99
CA GLY A 473 -19.39 14.24 19.68
C GLY A 473 -19.34 15.76 19.90
N PRO A 474 -20.26 16.32 20.72
CA PRO A 474 -20.01 17.59 21.41
C PRO A 474 -18.95 17.40 22.51
N PRO A 475 -18.25 18.46 22.97
CA PRO A 475 -17.30 18.39 24.09
C PRO A 475 -17.86 17.71 25.36
N GLY A 476 -17.02 16.90 26.02
CA GLY A 476 -17.38 16.12 27.21
C GLY A 476 -17.76 14.67 26.89
N PRO A 477 -18.42 13.95 27.82
CA PRO A 477 -18.76 12.53 27.64
C PRO A 477 -19.57 12.26 26.36
N LEU A 478 -19.15 11.24 25.61
CA LEU A 478 -19.85 10.78 24.41
C LEU A 478 -21.24 10.23 24.73
N ASP A 479 -22.17 10.28 23.76
CA ASP A 479 -23.34 9.41 23.78
C ASP A 479 -23.01 8.03 23.17
N ASP A 480 -23.89 7.04 23.36
CA ASP A 480 -23.62 5.69 22.85
C ASP A 480 -23.49 5.59 21.32
N TRP A 481 -23.97 6.58 20.54
CA TRP A 481 -23.80 6.61 19.08
C TRP A 481 -22.42 7.13 18.69
N ALA A 482 -21.98 8.21 19.32
CA ALA A 482 -20.64 8.75 19.12
C ALA A 482 -19.56 7.79 19.67
N LEU A 483 -19.84 7.09 20.77
CA LEU A 483 -19.00 6.00 21.30
C LEU A 483 -18.97 4.80 20.34
N ALA A 484 -20.10 4.38 19.78
CA ALA A 484 -20.16 3.32 18.76
C ALA A 484 -19.32 3.68 17.53
N ALA A 485 -19.42 4.93 17.05
CA ALA A 485 -18.62 5.43 15.94
C ALA A 485 -17.12 5.48 16.28
N ARG A 486 -16.72 6.02 17.43
CA ARG A 486 -15.31 6.05 17.83
C ARG A 486 -14.73 4.63 17.94
N LEU A 487 -15.50 3.67 18.45
CA LEU A 487 -15.11 2.26 18.53
C LEU A 487 -14.96 1.60 17.15
N SER A 488 -15.86 1.89 16.19
CA SER A 488 -15.78 1.33 14.84
C SER A 488 -14.67 1.96 13.98
N TYR A 489 -14.40 3.26 14.13
CA TYR A 489 -13.27 3.92 13.45
C TYR A 489 -11.92 3.63 14.11
N PHE A 490 -11.89 3.27 15.40
CA PHE A 490 -10.68 2.72 16.03
C PHE A 490 -10.39 1.30 15.51
N LEU A 491 -11.34 0.37 15.63
CA LEU A 491 -11.04 -1.06 15.45
C LEU A 491 -11.28 -1.61 14.03
N TRP A 492 -12.05 -0.92 13.16
CA TRP A 492 -12.42 -1.39 11.80
C TRP A 492 -12.28 -0.34 10.68
N ASP A 493 -11.74 0.86 10.98
CA ASP A 493 -11.63 2.00 10.05
C ASP A 493 -12.93 2.40 9.35
N SER A 494 -14.08 2.16 9.97
CA SER A 494 -15.38 2.24 9.28
C SER A 494 -16.53 2.59 10.21
N MET A 495 -17.72 2.71 9.65
CA MET A 495 -18.96 2.91 10.38
C MET A 495 -19.34 1.70 11.27
N PRO A 496 -20.18 1.89 12.30
CA PRO A 496 -20.66 0.80 13.14
C PRO A 496 -21.51 -0.23 12.38
N ASP A 497 -21.54 -1.45 12.89
CA ASP A 497 -22.48 -2.48 12.43
C ASP A 497 -23.83 -2.39 13.16
N GLU A 498 -24.78 -3.23 12.77
CA GLU A 498 -26.14 -3.19 13.35
C GLU A 498 -26.20 -3.65 14.81
N GLU A 499 -25.19 -4.40 15.29
CA GLU A 499 -25.06 -4.74 16.71
C GLU A 499 -24.68 -3.49 17.52
N LEU A 500 -23.63 -2.77 17.12
CA LEU A 500 -23.26 -1.50 17.74
C LEU A 500 -24.37 -0.45 17.64
N PHE A 501 -25.04 -0.31 16.48
CA PHE A 501 -26.22 0.57 16.37
C PHE A 501 -27.38 0.12 17.26
N THR A 502 -27.57 -1.18 17.50
CA THR A 502 -28.60 -1.68 18.41
C THR A 502 -28.25 -1.40 19.87
N LEU A 503 -26.99 -1.51 20.26
CA LEU A 503 -26.50 -1.15 21.61
C LEU A 503 -26.60 0.36 21.85
N ALA A 504 -26.26 1.18 20.85
CA ALA A 504 -26.41 2.64 20.90
C ALA A 504 -27.89 3.06 21.03
N ARG A 505 -28.76 2.48 20.20
CA ARG A 505 -30.22 2.65 20.25
C ARG A 505 -30.84 2.26 21.59
N ARG A 506 -30.22 1.35 22.34
CA ARG A 506 -30.65 0.90 23.68
C ARG A 506 -29.95 1.62 24.83
N LYS A 507 -28.97 2.50 24.58
CA LYS A 507 -28.09 3.13 25.59
C LYS A 507 -27.39 2.11 26.49
N GLN A 508 -26.76 1.11 25.86
CA GLN A 508 -26.12 -0.02 26.53
C GLN A 508 -24.59 -0.06 26.37
N LEU A 509 -24.01 0.79 25.52
CA LEU A 509 -22.59 0.67 25.15
C LEU A 509 -21.66 1.18 26.27
N HIS A 510 -22.11 2.11 27.11
CA HIS A 510 -21.39 2.55 28.32
C HIS A 510 -21.32 1.49 29.45
N GLN A 511 -21.97 0.34 29.32
CA GLN A 511 -21.91 -0.71 30.36
C GLN A 511 -20.58 -1.49 30.22
N PRO A 512 -19.68 -1.51 31.22
CA PRO A 512 -18.31 -2.00 31.03
C PRO A 512 -18.20 -3.43 30.48
N GLY A 513 -19.08 -4.35 30.92
CA GLY A 513 -19.11 -5.72 30.40
C GLY A 513 -19.56 -5.82 28.94
N ILE A 514 -20.43 -4.91 28.48
CA ILE A 514 -20.86 -4.84 27.08
C ILE A 514 -19.76 -4.21 26.23
N LEU A 515 -19.19 -3.08 26.68
CA LEU A 515 -18.10 -2.40 25.98
C LEU A 515 -16.90 -3.33 25.75
N ARG A 516 -16.47 -4.04 26.80
CA ARG A 516 -15.39 -5.03 26.74
C ARG A 516 -15.73 -6.20 25.80
N GLY A 517 -16.98 -6.66 25.81
CA GLY A 517 -17.48 -7.69 24.89
C GLY A 517 -17.49 -7.24 23.42
N GLN A 518 -17.74 -5.95 23.15
CA GLN A 518 -17.63 -5.41 21.80
C GLN A 518 -16.17 -5.31 21.35
N VAL A 519 -15.23 -4.84 22.19
CA VAL A 519 -13.80 -4.84 21.86
C VAL A 519 -13.30 -6.25 21.51
N GLU A 520 -13.66 -7.25 22.33
CA GLU A 520 -13.34 -8.67 22.10
C GLU A 520 -13.89 -9.19 20.76
N ARG A 521 -15.17 -8.92 20.47
CA ARG A 521 -15.85 -9.29 19.22
C ARG A 521 -15.17 -8.63 18.00
N MET A 522 -14.84 -7.35 18.10
CA MET A 522 -14.33 -6.54 16.99
C MET A 522 -12.88 -6.86 16.63
N LEU A 523 -12.03 -7.19 17.63
CA LEU A 523 -10.65 -7.65 17.39
C LEU A 523 -10.57 -9.10 16.88
N SER A 524 -11.62 -9.89 17.11
CA SER A 524 -11.77 -11.24 16.56
C SER A 524 -12.25 -11.25 15.10
N ASP A 525 -13.04 -10.26 14.70
CA ASP A 525 -13.49 -10.05 13.31
C ASP A 525 -12.31 -9.77 12.36
N ASP A 526 -12.36 -10.22 11.10
CA ASP A 526 -11.28 -9.98 10.14
C ASP A 526 -11.16 -8.52 9.67
N ARG A 527 -12.18 -7.69 9.90
CA ARG A 527 -12.08 -6.23 9.75
C ARG A 527 -11.06 -5.60 10.72
N ALA A 528 -10.66 -6.27 11.79
CA ALA A 528 -9.52 -5.86 12.63
C ALA A 528 -8.20 -5.76 11.82
N GLY A 529 -8.09 -6.50 10.72
CA GLY A 529 -6.98 -6.38 9.77
C GLY A 529 -6.90 -5.02 9.07
N ARG A 530 -7.99 -4.26 8.99
CA ARG A 530 -7.98 -2.86 8.51
C ARG A 530 -7.25 -1.98 9.53
N PHE A 531 -7.71 -2.02 10.78
CA PHE A 531 -7.09 -1.29 11.90
C PHE A 531 -5.59 -1.61 11.99
N VAL A 532 -5.20 -2.89 12.03
CA VAL A 532 -3.79 -3.24 12.15
C VAL A 532 -2.97 -2.81 10.92
N ALA A 533 -3.52 -2.89 9.71
CA ALA A 533 -2.84 -2.37 8.52
C ALA A 533 -2.62 -0.86 8.61
N HIS A 534 -3.65 -0.09 8.92
CA HIS A 534 -3.62 1.37 8.97
C HIS A 534 -2.79 1.91 10.14
N PHE A 535 -2.97 1.33 11.33
CA PHE A 535 -2.20 1.68 12.53
C PHE A 535 -0.70 1.40 12.36
N THR A 536 -0.31 0.29 11.72
CA THR A 536 1.12 -0.02 11.48
C THR A 536 1.73 0.74 10.30
N ASP A 537 0.92 1.14 9.30
CA ASP A 537 1.40 2.01 8.22
C ASP A 537 1.85 3.38 8.73
N ASP A 538 1.17 3.92 9.75
CA ASP A 538 1.56 5.14 10.47
C ASP A 538 2.61 4.87 11.57
N TRP A 539 2.28 4.09 12.61
CA TRP A 539 3.13 3.90 13.81
C TRP A 539 4.52 3.31 13.50
N LEU A 540 4.60 2.43 12.52
CA LEU A 540 5.84 1.73 12.17
C LEU A 540 6.43 2.23 10.84
N ASP A 541 5.98 3.40 10.35
CA ASP A 541 6.36 4.01 9.08
C ASP A 541 6.23 3.06 7.85
N LEU A 542 5.36 2.04 7.86
CA LEU A 542 5.27 1.07 6.74
C LEU A 542 4.70 1.69 5.44
N VAL A 543 4.18 2.92 5.50
CA VAL A 543 3.93 3.79 4.34
C VAL A 543 5.24 4.18 3.63
N GLU A 544 6.31 4.46 4.37
CA GLU A 544 7.65 4.81 3.86
C GLU A 544 8.42 3.59 3.31
N LEU A 545 7.87 2.37 3.45
CA LEU A 545 8.49 1.14 2.97
C LEU A 545 8.77 1.15 1.46
N GLU A 546 8.10 2.03 0.69
CA GLU A 546 8.31 2.22 -0.75
C GLU A 546 9.01 3.55 -1.11
N ALA A 547 9.31 4.42 -0.13
CA ALA A 547 10.00 5.70 -0.35
C ALA A 547 11.49 5.55 -0.74
N THR A 548 12.10 4.40 -0.46
CA THR A 548 13.47 4.05 -0.87
C THR A 548 13.50 2.75 -1.68
N THR A 549 14.20 2.73 -2.81
CA THR A 549 14.50 1.48 -3.54
C THR A 549 15.94 1.07 -3.22
N PRO A 550 16.17 -0.12 -2.62
CA PRO A 550 17.51 -0.67 -2.44
C PRO A 550 18.28 -0.79 -3.75
N ASP A 551 19.58 -0.49 -3.73
CA ASP A 551 20.42 -0.56 -4.93
C ASP A 551 20.49 -2.00 -5.47
N ALA A 552 20.22 -2.16 -6.76
CA ALA A 552 20.05 -3.46 -7.40
C ALA A 552 21.37 -4.21 -7.72
N VAL A 553 22.53 -3.58 -7.47
CA VAL A 553 23.86 -4.22 -7.58
C VAL A 553 24.35 -4.65 -6.20
N LEU A 554 24.15 -3.82 -5.18
CA LEU A 554 24.41 -4.15 -3.77
C LEU A 554 23.44 -5.22 -3.26
N TYR A 555 22.14 -5.10 -3.55
CA TYR A 555 21.05 -5.93 -3.00
C TYR A 555 20.20 -6.60 -4.11
N PRO A 556 20.78 -7.43 -5.00
CA PRO A 556 20.06 -8.11 -6.09
C PRO A 556 18.97 -9.09 -5.61
N GLU A 557 18.96 -9.44 -4.33
CA GLU A 557 17.94 -10.24 -3.66
C GLU A 557 16.66 -9.46 -3.32
N PHE A 558 16.61 -8.13 -3.51
CA PHE A 558 15.40 -7.33 -3.31
C PHE A 558 14.41 -7.47 -4.49
N ASP A 559 13.11 -7.53 -4.17
CA ASP A 559 12.01 -7.56 -5.13
C ASP A 559 10.64 -7.27 -4.47
N ARG A 560 9.59 -7.13 -5.31
CA ARG A 560 8.21 -6.91 -4.87
C ARG A 560 7.69 -8.00 -3.92
N SER A 561 8.05 -9.26 -4.14
CA SER A 561 7.58 -10.37 -3.29
C SER A 561 8.19 -10.33 -1.89
N LEU A 562 9.44 -9.86 -1.75
CA LEU A 562 10.05 -9.58 -0.47
C LEU A 562 9.41 -8.37 0.22
N LEU A 563 9.22 -7.27 -0.52
CA LEU A 563 8.60 -6.04 -0.03
C LEU A 563 7.17 -6.27 0.50
N ASP A 564 6.33 -6.97 -0.24
CA ASP A 564 4.97 -7.28 0.20
C ASP A 564 4.97 -8.30 1.35
N ALA A 565 5.92 -9.23 1.38
CA ALA A 565 6.07 -10.15 2.50
C ALA A 565 6.54 -9.44 3.78
N MET A 566 7.51 -8.52 3.71
CA MET A 566 7.96 -7.66 4.82
C MET A 566 6.75 -6.95 5.46
N ARG A 567 5.93 -6.29 4.64
CA ARG A 567 4.71 -5.60 5.10
C ARG A 567 3.67 -6.57 5.68
N ALA A 568 3.52 -7.74 5.08
CA ALA A 568 2.58 -8.76 5.55
C ALA A 568 3.00 -9.40 6.89
N GLU A 569 4.31 -9.58 7.13
CA GLU A 569 4.84 -10.05 8.41
C GLU A 569 4.50 -9.08 9.55
N THR A 570 4.84 -7.80 9.43
CA THR A 570 4.60 -6.83 10.52
C THR A 570 3.12 -6.71 10.86
N ARG A 571 2.25 -6.65 9.84
CA ARG A 571 0.79 -6.60 10.03
C ARG A 571 0.25 -7.89 10.65
N ALA A 572 0.68 -9.06 10.18
CA ALA A 572 0.26 -10.34 10.76
C ALA A 572 0.80 -10.54 12.18
N PHE A 573 2.00 -10.04 12.48
CA PHE A 573 2.63 -10.08 13.79
C PHE A 573 1.88 -9.25 14.83
N VAL A 574 1.61 -7.98 14.53
CA VAL A 574 0.83 -7.12 15.43
C VAL A 574 -0.59 -7.66 15.59
N LEU A 575 -1.20 -8.19 14.53
CA LEU A 575 -2.52 -8.83 14.62
C LEU A 575 -2.51 -10.10 15.48
N GLU A 576 -1.48 -10.96 15.38
CA GLU A 576 -1.36 -12.17 16.21
C GLU A 576 -1.12 -11.80 17.68
N VAL A 577 -0.27 -10.82 17.98
CA VAL A 577 -0.06 -10.28 19.34
C VAL A 577 -1.38 -9.84 19.98
N ILE A 578 -2.23 -9.12 19.23
CA ILE A 578 -3.57 -8.69 19.69
C ILE A 578 -4.58 -9.87 19.76
N ARG A 579 -4.57 -10.78 18.77
CA ARG A 579 -5.46 -11.94 18.69
C ARG A 579 -5.11 -13.06 19.65
N ARG A 580 -3.92 -13.06 20.23
CA ARG A 580 -3.51 -13.96 21.33
C ARG A 580 -3.48 -13.31 22.71
N ASP A 581 -3.53 -11.98 22.78
CA ASP A 581 -3.29 -11.20 24.00
C ASP A 581 -1.89 -11.48 24.60
N GLU A 582 -0.86 -11.51 23.74
CA GLU A 582 0.53 -11.64 24.18
C GLU A 582 0.94 -10.38 25.00
N PRO A 583 1.86 -10.50 25.98
CA PRO A 583 2.39 -9.36 26.73
C PRO A 583 3.09 -8.35 25.83
N VAL A 584 3.17 -7.07 26.24
CA VAL A 584 3.79 -6.01 25.42
C VAL A 584 5.26 -6.32 25.08
N THR A 585 5.98 -7.02 25.96
CA THR A 585 7.35 -7.51 25.72
C THR A 585 7.48 -8.47 24.52
N ALA A 586 6.39 -9.10 24.07
CA ALA A 586 6.37 -9.88 22.84
C ALA A 586 6.69 -9.03 21.60
N LEU A 587 6.47 -7.71 21.63
CA LEU A 587 6.93 -6.79 20.57
C LEU A 587 8.45 -6.79 20.39
N LEU A 588 9.22 -7.28 21.37
CA LEU A 588 10.67 -7.44 21.29
C LEU A 588 11.10 -8.91 21.16
N GLN A 589 10.59 -9.81 22.01
CA GLN A 589 11.01 -11.22 22.04
C GLN A 589 9.80 -12.16 22.25
N PRO A 590 9.04 -12.48 21.19
CA PRO A 590 7.79 -13.24 21.26
C PRO A 590 7.95 -14.77 21.25
N GLY A 591 9.14 -15.30 20.93
CA GLY A 591 9.34 -16.73 20.68
C GLY A 591 8.69 -17.26 19.38
N PHE A 592 8.28 -16.38 18.47
CA PHE A 592 7.76 -16.73 17.14
C PHE A 592 8.00 -15.61 16.11
N ALA A 593 7.82 -15.92 14.83
CA ALA A 593 7.68 -14.92 13.76
C ALA A 593 6.47 -15.23 12.87
N MET A 594 5.98 -14.22 12.13
CA MET A 594 4.86 -14.35 11.21
C MET A 594 5.38 -14.34 9.77
N ILE A 595 5.86 -15.50 9.31
CA ILE A 595 6.68 -15.61 8.10
C ILE A 595 6.09 -16.59 7.07
N ASN A 596 6.54 -16.44 5.83
CA ASN A 596 6.31 -17.38 4.73
C ASN A 596 7.65 -17.88 4.16
N GLN A 597 7.60 -18.68 3.10
CA GLN A 597 8.80 -19.18 2.42
C GLN A 597 9.72 -18.06 1.89
N ARG A 598 9.20 -16.89 1.49
CA ARG A 598 10.02 -15.79 0.95
C ARG A 598 10.84 -15.10 2.03
N LEU A 599 10.28 -14.92 3.23
CA LEU A 599 10.95 -14.38 4.40
C LEU A 599 11.88 -15.40 5.06
N ALA A 600 11.49 -16.67 5.16
CA ALA A 600 12.37 -17.71 5.70
C ALA A 600 13.67 -17.85 4.87
N ARG A 601 13.56 -17.78 3.53
CA ARG A 601 14.74 -17.73 2.62
C ARG A 601 15.54 -16.41 2.71
N HIS A 602 14.98 -15.35 3.31
CA HIS A 602 15.61 -14.03 3.46
C HIS A 602 16.33 -13.87 4.80
N TYR A 603 15.72 -14.36 5.88
CA TYR A 603 16.33 -14.34 7.22
C TYR A 603 17.37 -15.44 7.41
N TRP A 604 17.16 -16.62 6.80
CA TRP A 604 18.08 -17.76 6.86
C TRP A 604 18.34 -18.36 5.47
N PRO A 605 19.02 -17.63 4.54
CA PRO A 605 19.53 -18.22 3.32
C PRO A 605 20.58 -19.31 3.62
N PRO A 606 20.84 -20.27 2.71
CA PRO A 606 21.71 -21.43 2.96
C PRO A 606 23.17 -21.09 3.28
N ASP A 607 23.60 -19.89 2.89
CA ASP A 607 24.93 -19.29 3.06
C ASP A 607 24.95 -18.18 4.12
N ALA A 608 23.90 -18.04 4.93
CA ALA A 608 23.86 -17.09 6.04
C ALA A 608 24.94 -17.37 7.09
N ILE A 609 25.55 -16.30 7.60
CA ILE A 609 26.55 -16.33 8.67
C ILE A 609 25.96 -16.93 9.96
N ARG A 610 24.67 -16.67 10.24
CA ARG A 610 23.90 -17.28 11.32
C ARG A 610 22.71 -18.05 10.77
N THR A 611 22.60 -19.31 11.19
CA THR A 611 21.46 -20.21 10.98
C THR A 611 21.09 -20.98 12.26
N ASP A 612 21.75 -20.64 13.37
CA ASP A 612 21.60 -21.27 14.68
C ASP A 612 20.25 -20.95 15.36
N ASP A 613 19.58 -19.88 14.94
CA ASP A 613 18.22 -19.55 15.37
C ASP A 613 17.14 -19.82 14.30
N ALA A 614 17.50 -20.52 13.23
CA ALA A 614 16.55 -20.90 12.18
C ALA A 614 15.45 -21.84 12.72
N PRO A 615 14.21 -21.75 12.21
CA PRO A 615 13.14 -22.65 12.61
C PRO A 615 13.50 -24.09 12.20
N ALA A 616 13.38 -25.02 13.17
CA ALA A 616 13.69 -26.44 12.96
C ALA A 616 12.81 -27.09 11.87
N GLU A 617 11.60 -26.57 11.66
CA GLU A 617 10.75 -26.92 10.52
C GLU A 617 10.89 -25.90 9.39
N ARG A 618 11.13 -26.40 8.17
CA ARG A 618 11.30 -25.57 6.99
C ARG A 618 9.98 -24.94 6.56
N VAL A 619 9.91 -23.61 6.58
CA VAL A 619 8.73 -22.86 6.11
C VAL A 619 8.58 -22.99 4.59
N VAL A 620 7.45 -23.55 4.16
CA VAL A 620 7.15 -23.85 2.76
C VAL A 620 5.85 -23.19 2.33
N GLY A 621 5.86 -22.58 1.14
CA GLY A 621 4.71 -21.91 0.54
C GLY A 621 4.52 -20.43 0.90
N ALA A 622 3.62 -19.77 0.18
CA ALA A 622 3.42 -18.33 0.14
C ALA A 622 2.70 -17.74 1.36
N ALA A 623 1.84 -18.51 2.01
CA ALA A 623 1.04 -18.05 3.14
C ALA A 623 1.91 -17.72 4.36
N ILE A 624 1.75 -16.50 4.89
CA ILE A 624 2.29 -16.06 6.18
C ILE A 624 1.65 -16.91 7.29
N ARG A 625 2.45 -17.37 8.27
CA ARG A 625 1.96 -18.15 9.42
C ARG A 625 2.83 -17.94 10.65
N ARG A 626 2.29 -18.24 11.83
CA ARG A 626 3.04 -18.28 13.09
C ARG A 626 4.02 -19.44 13.07
N VAL A 627 5.31 -19.15 13.12
CA VAL A 627 6.40 -20.13 13.19
C VAL A 627 7.11 -19.97 14.53
N PRO A 628 7.13 -21.00 15.40
CA PRO A 628 7.89 -20.95 16.65
C PRO A 628 9.39 -20.77 16.38
N LEU A 629 10.06 -20.01 17.25
CA LEU A 629 11.51 -19.77 17.20
C LEU A 629 12.18 -20.24 18.50
N PRO A 630 13.49 -20.56 18.48
CA PRO A 630 14.27 -20.77 19.68
C PRO A 630 14.22 -19.55 20.63
N ALA A 631 14.32 -19.77 21.93
CA ALA A 631 14.26 -18.70 22.94
C ALA A 631 15.32 -17.61 22.68
N GLU A 632 16.54 -18.02 22.32
CA GLU A 632 17.68 -17.14 22.03
C GLU A 632 17.64 -16.50 20.63
N SER A 633 16.56 -16.66 19.87
CA SER A 633 16.50 -16.17 18.48
C SER A 633 16.63 -14.66 18.40
N LEU A 634 17.42 -14.19 17.43
CA LEU A 634 17.56 -12.78 17.08
C LEU A 634 16.43 -12.31 16.16
N ARG A 635 15.64 -13.24 15.64
CA ARG A 635 14.39 -12.99 14.91
C ARG A 635 13.17 -13.05 15.84
N GLY A 636 12.02 -12.63 15.31
CA GLY A 636 10.85 -12.29 16.10
C GLY A 636 10.94 -10.86 16.69
N GLY A 637 9.80 -10.34 17.13
CA GLY A 637 9.65 -8.94 17.55
C GLY A 637 9.76 -7.96 16.39
N LEU A 638 9.56 -6.67 16.65
CA LEU A 638 9.62 -5.60 15.64
C LEU A 638 11.06 -5.32 15.20
N LEU A 639 12.00 -5.30 16.14
CA LEU A 639 13.41 -4.96 15.88
C LEU A 639 14.14 -5.98 14.97
N GLY A 640 13.68 -7.23 14.94
CA GLY A 640 14.22 -8.28 14.05
C GLY A 640 13.62 -8.31 12.65
N GLN A 641 12.60 -7.48 12.35
CA GLN A 641 11.84 -7.52 11.10
C GLN A 641 12.44 -6.65 9.99
N ALA A 642 12.55 -7.23 8.80
CA ALA A 642 13.07 -6.60 7.60
C ALA A 642 12.31 -5.32 7.18
N ALA A 643 11.02 -5.19 7.53
CA ALA A 643 10.25 -3.98 7.27
C ALA A 643 10.81 -2.76 8.03
N ILE A 644 10.96 -2.89 9.36
CA ILE A 644 11.50 -1.85 10.25
C ILE A 644 12.95 -1.51 9.88
N LEU A 645 13.74 -2.54 9.60
CA LEU A 645 15.15 -2.43 9.24
C LEU A 645 15.37 -1.77 7.86
N LYS A 646 14.34 -1.81 6.98
CA LYS A 646 14.31 -1.11 5.69
C LYS A 646 13.86 0.35 5.81
N VAL A 647 12.76 0.67 6.50
CA VAL A 647 12.27 2.08 6.62
C VAL A 647 13.29 2.98 7.34
N THR A 648 14.09 2.40 8.22
CA THR A 648 15.21 3.07 8.92
C THR A 648 16.51 3.16 8.09
N SER A 649 16.52 2.68 6.84
CA SER A 649 17.70 2.65 5.94
C SER A 649 17.48 3.52 4.69
N ASN A 650 18.55 3.83 3.92
CA ASN A 650 18.45 4.71 2.73
C ASN A 650 18.46 3.99 1.38
N GLY A 651 18.62 2.66 1.35
CA GLY A 651 18.67 1.85 0.13
C GLY A 651 20.08 1.42 -0.32
N THR A 652 21.13 2.15 0.05
CA THR A 652 22.53 1.73 -0.18
C THR A 652 23.20 1.32 1.13
N VAL A 653 23.02 2.11 2.18
CA VAL A 653 23.59 1.91 3.51
C VAL A 653 22.53 1.98 4.61
N THR A 654 22.89 1.38 5.74
CA THR A 654 22.18 1.47 7.01
C THR A 654 22.41 2.84 7.66
N SER A 655 21.59 3.21 8.65
CA SER A 655 21.70 4.50 9.33
C SER A 655 21.41 4.34 10.83
N PRO A 656 22.45 4.26 11.69
CA PRO A 656 22.29 4.20 13.14
C PRO A 656 21.43 5.32 13.68
N VAL A 657 21.65 6.56 13.22
CA VAL A 657 20.89 7.75 13.66
C VAL A 657 19.39 7.59 13.39
N LYS A 658 18.99 7.13 12.19
CA LYS A 658 17.57 6.87 11.89
C LYS A 658 16.99 5.70 12.68
N ARG A 659 17.76 4.61 12.83
CA ARG A 659 17.37 3.43 13.61
C ARG A 659 17.14 3.79 15.08
N GLY A 660 18.06 4.52 15.67
CA GLY A 660 18.00 5.00 17.04
C GLY A 660 16.85 5.96 17.29
N ALA A 661 16.71 6.98 16.44
CA ALA A 661 15.60 7.92 16.51
C ALA A 661 14.23 7.23 16.38
N TRP A 662 14.14 6.18 15.55
CA TRP A 662 12.92 5.37 15.41
C TRP A 662 12.63 4.54 16.68
N VAL A 663 13.62 3.85 17.26
CA VAL A 663 13.44 3.08 18.50
C VAL A 663 13.01 3.99 19.66
N LEU A 664 13.71 5.12 19.83
CA LEU A 664 13.40 6.14 20.83
C LEU A 664 11.96 6.66 20.71
N ARG A 665 11.51 6.93 19.48
CA ARG A 665 10.19 7.50 19.17
C ARG A 665 9.06 6.48 19.31
N GLU A 666 9.16 5.33 18.65
CA GLU A 666 8.03 4.38 18.49
C GLU A 666 7.94 3.28 19.54
N LEU A 667 8.98 3.08 20.35
CA LEU A 667 9.01 2.06 21.41
C LEU A 667 9.25 2.64 22.81
N LEU A 668 9.95 3.78 22.92
CA LEU A 668 10.41 4.31 24.21
C LEU A 668 9.76 5.64 24.64
N ASP A 669 8.90 6.24 23.79
CA ASP A 669 8.21 7.51 24.03
C ASP A 669 9.16 8.68 24.36
N GLN A 670 10.36 8.65 23.77
CA GLN A 670 11.47 9.58 24.00
C GLN A 670 11.99 10.14 22.67
N PRO A 671 11.13 10.77 21.83
CA PRO A 671 11.55 11.31 20.53
C PRO A 671 12.75 12.26 20.69
N PRO A 672 13.80 12.17 19.85
CA PRO A 672 14.95 13.06 19.93
C PRO A 672 14.58 14.54 19.81
N ASP A 673 15.26 15.38 20.58
CA ASP A 673 15.11 16.83 20.50
C ASP A 673 15.47 17.36 19.10
N PRO A 674 14.73 18.37 18.57
CA PRO A 674 15.09 19.02 17.32
C PRO A 674 16.41 19.81 17.46
N PRO A 675 17.20 19.97 16.38
CA PRO A 675 18.49 20.65 16.44
C PRO A 675 18.35 22.11 16.91
N PRO A 676 19.30 22.64 17.73
CA PRO A 676 19.17 23.94 18.37
C PRO A 676 18.92 25.12 17.40
N PRO A 677 17.86 25.93 17.60
CA PRO A 677 17.57 27.05 16.71
C PRO A 677 18.70 28.09 16.66
N GLY A 678 19.16 28.40 15.45
CA GLY A 678 20.15 29.46 15.20
C GLY A 678 21.61 29.05 15.31
N VAL A 679 21.92 27.79 15.67
CA VAL A 679 23.25 27.22 15.43
C VAL A 679 23.37 26.94 13.93
N PRO A 680 24.37 27.48 13.21
CA PRO A 680 24.63 27.07 11.84
C PRO A 680 25.02 25.59 11.82
N ALA A 681 24.44 24.80 10.91
CA ALA A 681 24.85 23.42 10.68
C ALA A 681 26.25 23.37 10.05
N VAL A 682 27.27 23.55 10.88
CA VAL A 682 28.67 23.23 10.55
C VAL A 682 28.82 21.74 10.79
N ASP A 683 28.44 20.94 9.78
CA ASP A 683 28.63 19.49 9.82
C ASP A 683 30.09 19.18 10.16
N PRO A 684 30.37 18.44 11.26
CA PRO A 684 31.73 18.06 11.65
C PRO A 684 32.46 17.32 10.52
N ASP A 685 33.79 17.48 10.46
CA ASP A 685 34.57 16.98 9.33
C ASP A 685 34.77 15.46 9.35
N VAL A 686 33.81 14.75 8.76
CA VAL A 686 33.83 13.29 8.59
C VAL A 686 34.70 12.82 7.41
N ARG A 687 35.46 13.69 6.73
CA ARG A 687 36.26 13.30 5.56
C ARG A 687 37.35 12.29 5.94
N GLY A 688 37.44 11.20 5.17
CA GLY A 688 38.35 10.11 5.47
C GLY A 688 37.92 9.24 6.65
N ALA A 689 36.63 9.25 7.03
CA ALA A 689 36.04 8.20 7.84
C ALA A 689 36.01 6.87 7.05
N VAL A 690 36.39 5.76 7.69
CA VAL A 690 36.48 4.43 7.04
C VAL A 690 35.34 3.48 7.41
N SER A 691 34.44 3.89 8.31
CA SER A 691 33.23 3.16 8.71
C SER A 691 32.16 4.12 9.21
N ILE A 692 30.90 3.66 9.35
CA ILE A 692 29.82 4.48 9.92
C ILE A 692 30.12 4.84 11.39
N ARG A 693 30.81 3.97 12.14
CA ARG A 693 31.24 4.24 13.52
C ARG A 693 32.32 5.32 13.60
N ASP A 694 33.29 5.31 12.68
CA ASP A 694 34.31 6.37 12.56
C ASP A 694 33.69 7.70 12.10
N GLN A 695 32.70 7.64 11.20
CA GLN A 695 31.91 8.81 10.78
C GLN A 695 31.15 9.43 11.97
N LEU A 696 30.46 8.61 12.77
CA LEU A 696 29.70 9.10 13.93
C LEU A 696 30.61 9.56 15.07
N ALA A 697 31.70 8.86 15.38
CA ALA A 697 32.67 9.30 16.39
C ALA A 697 33.34 10.65 16.05
N ARG A 698 33.45 11.01 14.77
CA ARG A 698 33.87 12.35 14.33
C ARG A 698 32.74 13.38 14.38
N HIS A 699 31.49 12.97 14.22
CA HIS A 699 30.32 13.82 14.38
C HIS A 699 30.09 14.19 15.86
N THR A 700 30.15 13.21 16.76
CA THR A 700 30.00 13.39 18.21
C THR A 700 31.26 13.90 18.92
N ALA A 701 32.30 14.26 18.17
CA ALA A 701 33.47 14.97 18.70
C ALA A 701 33.14 16.42 19.09
N ASP A 702 32.07 17.01 18.54
CA ASP A 702 31.49 18.25 19.04
C ASP A 702 30.49 17.96 20.18
N SER A 703 30.61 18.70 21.29
CA SER A 703 29.80 18.46 22.49
C SER A 703 28.32 18.79 22.34
N GLY A 704 27.93 19.64 21.39
CA GLY A 704 26.54 19.91 21.04
C GLY A 704 25.90 18.78 20.21
N CYS A 705 26.70 18.07 19.40
CA CYS A 705 26.23 16.86 18.72
C CYS A 705 26.17 15.67 19.68
N ALA A 706 27.18 15.52 20.54
CA ALA A 706 27.28 14.43 21.52
C ALA A 706 26.06 14.35 22.46
N SER A 707 25.51 15.48 22.91
CA SER A 707 24.40 15.49 23.88
C SER A 707 23.13 14.83 23.36
N CYS A 708 22.79 15.03 22.08
CA CYS A 708 21.63 14.37 21.46
C CYS A 708 21.97 12.92 21.08
N HIS A 709 23.18 12.69 20.56
CA HIS A 709 23.61 11.36 20.12
C HIS A 709 23.73 10.33 21.25
N ALA A 710 23.97 10.76 22.49
CA ALA A 710 24.04 9.88 23.67
C ALA A 710 22.78 8.99 23.88
N ALA A 711 21.60 9.44 23.42
CA ALA A 711 20.39 8.61 23.43
C ALA A 711 20.13 7.91 22.08
N ILE A 712 20.53 8.53 20.96
CA ILE A 712 20.19 8.07 19.61
C ILE A 712 21.12 6.93 19.16
N ASP A 713 22.43 7.11 19.25
CA ASP A 713 23.38 6.17 18.69
C ASP A 713 23.36 4.77 19.32
N PRO A 714 23.07 4.57 20.63
CA PRO A 714 23.05 3.23 21.24
C PRO A 714 22.08 2.22 20.60
N PRO A 715 20.75 2.47 20.49
CA PRO A 715 19.87 1.62 19.69
C PRO A 715 20.26 1.56 18.21
N GLY A 716 20.85 2.63 17.67
CA GLY A 716 21.33 2.68 16.31
C GLY A 716 22.42 1.64 16.03
N PHE A 717 23.46 1.61 16.85
CA PHE A 717 24.59 0.68 16.75
C PHE A 717 24.18 -0.76 17.07
N ALA A 718 23.37 -0.98 18.10
CA ALA A 718 22.89 -2.31 18.48
C ALA A 718 22.15 -3.03 17.33
N LEU A 719 21.58 -2.28 16.37
CA LEU A 719 20.90 -2.80 15.18
C LEU A 719 21.81 -2.94 13.95
N GLU A 720 23.08 -2.51 13.97
CA GLU A 720 23.93 -2.53 12.77
C GLU A 720 24.38 -3.91 12.30
N ASN A 721 24.16 -5.00 13.05
CA ASN A 721 24.29 -6.34 12.49
C ASN A 721 23.16 -6.68 11.48
N PHE A 722 22.10 -5.88 11.40
CA PHE A 722 21.10 -5.99 10.35
C PHE A 722 21.41 -5.06 9.19
N ASP A 723 21.39 -5.57 7.95
CA ASP A 723 21.64 -4.78 6.74
C ASP A 723 20.41 -3.96 6.30
N VAL A 724 20.49 -3.34 5.10
CA VAL A 724 19.44 -2.48 4.52
C VAL A 724 18.12 -3.23 4.26
N LEU A 725 18.17 -4.55 4.10
CA LEU A 725 16.99 -5.42 3.96
C LEU A 725 16.66 -6.17 5.26
N GLY A 726 17.38 -5.90 6.35
CA GLY A 726 17.30 -6.68 7.58
C GLY A 726 17.90 -8.09 7.52
N GLY A 727 18.73 -8.40 6.51
CA GLY A 727 19.59 -9.59 6.53
C GLY A 727 20.65 -9.49 7.64
N TRP A 728 21.14 -10.60 8.19
CA TRP A 728 22.23 -10.54 9.19
C TRP A 728 23.59 -10.38 8.50
N ARG A 729 24.46 -9.54 9.07
CA ARG A 729 25.83 -9.27 8.61
C ARG A 729 26.80 -9.07 9.77
N ASP A 730 28.01 -9.59 9.60
CA ASP A 730 29.17 -9.29 10.46
C ASP A 730 30.09 -8.22 9.84
N ARG A 731 29.85 -7.88 8.56
CA ARG A 731 30.64 -6.92 7.77
C ARG A 731 29.73 -6.08 6.87
N TYR A 732 30.08 -4.82 6.67
CA TYR A 732 29.36 -3.95 5.74
C TYR A 732 29.46 -4.46 4.30
N ARG A 733 28.39 -4.28 3.52
CA ARG A 733 28.35 -4.62 2.09
C ARG A 733 28.84 -3.40 1.29
N VAL A 734 29.86 -3.58 0.45
CA VAL A 734 30.42 -2.52 -0.43
C VAL A 734 30.56 -3.03 -1.86
N LEU A 735 30.69 -2.14 -2.84
CA LEU A 735 31.09 -2.54 -4.20
C LEU A 735 32.61 -2.76 -4.27
N ALA A 736 33.04 -3.75 -5.04
CA ALA A 736 34.46 -4.06 -5.22
C ALA A 736 35.20 -3.02 -6.10
N ASP A 737 34.51 -2.49 -7.11
CA ASP A 737 35.02 -1.56 -8.11
C ASP A 737 33.90 -0.59 -8.54
N ASP A 738 34.25 0.57 -9.11
CA ASP A 738 33.29 1.47 -9.75
C ASP A 738 32.98 1.01 -11.19
N GLY A 739 31.76 0.50 -11.45
CA GLY A 739 31.32 0.21 -12.82
C GLY A 739 30.08 -0.69 -12.97
N PRO A 740 29.58 -0.87 -14.21
CA PRO A 740 28.37 -1.65 -14.49
C PRO A 740 28.55 -3.17 -14.30
N THR A 741 29.77 -3.64 -14.03
CA THR A 741 30.11 -5.03 -13.69
C THR A 741 30.51 -5.20 -12.22
N ALA A 742 30.37 -4.15 -11.40
CA ALA A 742 30.66 -4.20 -9.98
C ALA A 742 29.87 -5.30 -9.28
N ARG A 743 30.44 -5.83 -8.19
CA ARG A 743 29.81 -6.85 -7.35
C ARG A 743 29.90 -6.46 -5.88
N PRO A 744 28.94 -6.90 -5.04
CA PRO A 744 29.09 -6.88 -3.60
C PRO A 744 30.36 -7.58 -3.15
N THR A 745 31.06 -6.99 -2.19
CA THR A 745 32.16 -7.58 -1.44
C THR A 745 32.10 -7.16 0.03
N ALA A 746 32.90 -7.80 0.86
CA ALA A 746 32.95 -7.55 2.30
C ALA A 746 33.80 -6.30 2.61
N GLY A 747 33.15 -5.24 3.09
CA GLY A 747 33.78 -4.02 3.58
C GLY A 747 34.30 -4.17 5.02
N PRO A 748 34.32 -3.08 5.82
CA PRO A 748 34.68 -3.11 7.24
C PRO A 748 33.85 -4.11 8.06
N ALA A 749 34.35 -4.50 9.23
CA ALA A 749 33.55 -5.24 10.21
C ALA A 749 32.43 -4.36 10.79
N VAL A 750 31.33 -4.98 11.20
CA VAL A 750 30.30 -4.34 12.02
C VAL A 750 30.77 -4.34 13.48
N ASP A 751 30.67 -3.20 14.13
CA ASP A 751 30.79 -3.04 15.58
C ASP A 751 29.42 -2.56 16.10
N PRO A 752 28.65 -3.43 16.81
CA PRO A 752 27.33 -3.12 17.31
C PRO A 752 27.32 -2.59 18.75
N SER A 753 28.48 -2.48 19.40
CA SER A 753 28.57 -2.19 20.83
C SER A 753 28.01 -0.80 21.20
N CYS A 754 27.43 -0.64 22.39
CA CYS A 754 26.74 0.57 22.80
C CYS A 754 26.95 0.92 24.28
N GLU A 755 27.21 2.19 24.57
CA GLU A 755 27.08 2.75 25.93
C GLU A 755 25.64 3.25 26.11
N LEU A 756 24.97 2.88 27.20
CA LEU A 756 23.55 3.19 27.43
C LEU A 756 23.38 4.48 28.26
N PRO A 757 22.24 5.21 28.13
CA PRO A 757 22.01 6.47 28.87
C PRO A 757 22.01 6.35 30.40
N ASP A 758 21.87 5.15 30.96
CA ASP A 758 21.97 4.85 32.39
C ASP A 758 23.41 4.54 32.86
N GLY A 759 24.38 4.51 31.93
CA GLY A 759 25.76 4.08 32.17
C GLY A 759 25.97 2.56 32.01
N GLY A 760 24.97 1.82 31.52
CA GLY A 760 25.12 0.44 31.10
C GLY A 760 25.93 0.30 29.80
N HIS A 761 26.22 -0.94 29.42
CA HIS A 761 26.92 -1.29 28.18
C HIS A 761 26.23 -2.46 27.49
N CYS A 762 26.27 -2.51 26.16
CA CYS A 762 25.89 -3.66 25.35
C CYS A 762 27.00 -4.00 24.35
N ASP A 763 27.35 -5.29 24.21
CA ASP A 763 28.24 -5.78 23.16
C ASP A 763 27.46 -6.33 21.95
N SER A 764 26.12 -6.44 22.04
CA SER A 764 25.30 -7.05 20.98
C SER A 764 23.83 -6.60 20.96
N PHE A 765 23.16 -6.84 19.83
CA PHE A 765 21.70 -6.72 19.69
C PHE A 765 20.94 -7.50 20.76
N ALA A 766 21.42 -8.69 21.14
CA ALA A 766 20.76 -9.55 22.12
C ALA A 766 20.75 -8.91 23.51
N GLU A 767 21.87 -8.30 23.93
CA GLU A 767 21.99 -7.57 25.19
C GLU A 767 21.18 -6.27 25.17
N TYR A 768 21.20 -5.52 24.07
CA TYR A 768 20.35 -4.34 23.93
C TYR A 768 18.86 -4.68 24.06
N ARG A 769 18.42 -5.77 23.41
CA ARG A 769 17.06 -6.29 23.53
C ARG A 769 16.75 -6.76 24.95
N ALA A 770 17.69 -7.40 25.63
CA ALA A 770 17.54 -7.83 27.03
C ALA A 770 17.41 -6.65 27.99
N HIS A 771 18.16 -5.56 27.78
CA HIS A 771 18.00 -4.30 28.51
C HIS A 771 16.59 -3.71 28.33
N LEU A 772 16.09 -3.61 27.08
CA LEU A 772 14.72 -3.13 26.83
C LEU A 772 13.63 -4.03 27.43
N LEU A 773 13.85 -5.34 27.50
CA LEU A 773 12.95 -6.28 28.18
C LEU A 773 12.95 -6.11 29.72
N GLY A 774 13.95 -5.44 30.29
CA GLY A 774 13.99 -5.02 31.69
C GLY A 774 13.06 -3.86 32.02
N GLU A 775 12.65 -3.07 31.02
CA GLU A 775 11.79 -1.87 31.18
C GLU A 775 10.41 -2.00 30.49
N PRO A 776 9.62 -3.05 30.79
CA PRO A 776 8.37 -3.34 30.09
C PRO A 776 7.33 -2.22 30.22
N ARG A 777 7.35 -1.45 31.31
CA ARG A 777 6.43 -0.32 31.52
C ARG A 777 6.69 0.86 30.58
N ILE A 778 7.92 1.04 30.10
CA ILE A 778 8.23 2.07 29.09
C ILE A 778 7.57 1.67 27.76
N LEU A 779 7.76 0.41 27.34
CA LEU A 779 7.12 -0.15 26.14
C LEU A 779 5.59 -0.07 26.22
N THR A 780 5.00 -0.43 27.37
CA THR A 780 3.54 -0.35 27.59
C THR A 780 3.04 1.10 27.56
N ARG A 781 3.79 2.08 28.10
CA ARG A 781 3.42 3.50 28.01
C ARG A 781 3.48 4.03 26.58
N SER A 782 4.54 3.71 25.83
CA SER A 782 4.68 4.09 24.42
C SER A 782 3.50 3.52 23.61
N LEU A 783 3.28 2.21 23.64
CA LEU A 783 2.19 1.56 22.92
C LEU A 783 0.81 2.12 23.31
N ALA A 784 0.59 2.39 24.61
CA ALA A 784 -0.64 3.01 25.08
C ALA A 784 -0.87 4.40 24.45
N ARG A 785 0.19 5.20 24.32
CA ARG A 785 0.13 6.54 23.71
C ARG A 785 -0.14 6.46 22.21
N HIS A 786 0.59 5.65 21.46
CA HIS A 786 0.31 5.45 20.02
C HIS A 786 -1.14 4.99 19.77
N LEU A 787 -1.63 4.03 20.55
CA LEU A 787 -3.02 3.57 20.46
C LEU A 787 -4.04 4.65 20.84
N VAL A 788 -3.80 5.47 21.88
CA VAL A 788 -4.68 6.59 22.25
C VAL A 788 -4.71 7.68 21.17
N VAL A 789 -3.57 8.04 20.58
CA VAL A 789 -3.52 9.04 19.50
C VAL A 789 -4.30 8.54 18.29
N TYR A 790 -4.08 7.30 17.84
CA TYR A 790 -4.82 6.70 16.74
C TYR A 790 -6.33 6.56 17.02
N ALA A 791 -6.71 6.13 18.23
CA ALA A 791 -8.09 5.92 18.63
C ALA A 791 -8.90 7.22 18.80
N THR A 792 -8.25 8.33 19.15
CA THR A 792 -8.90 9.63 19.42
C THR A 792 -8.65 10.69 18.34
N GLY A 793 -7.64 10.49 17.47
CA GLY A 793 -7.18 11.47 16.49
C GLY A 793 -6.47 12.69 17.11
N CYS A 794 -5.98 12.57 18.34
CA CYS A 794 -5.54 13.69 19.17
C CYS A 794 -4.32 13.31 20.03
N ASP A 795 -3.40 14.26 20.21
CA ASP A 795 -2.17 14.09 21.00
C ASP A 795 -2.44 13.66 22.45
N VAL A 796 -1.42 13.13 23.12
CA VAL A 796 -1.45 12.79 24.55
C VAL A 796 -0.58 13.79 25.32
N THR A 797 -1.26 14.74 25.94
CA THR A 797 -0.67 15.92 26.59
C THR A 797 -0.19 15.63 28.02
N PRO A 798 0.57 16.53 28.66
CA PRO A 798 0.91 16.40 30.08
C PRO A 798 -0.32 16.31 31.03
N ALA A 799 -1.49 16.82 30.62
CA ALA A 799 -2.74 16.72 31.39
C ALA A 799 -3.40 15.33 31.29
N ASP A 800 -2.98 14.50 30.34
CA ASP A 800 -3.45 13.12 30.17
C ASP A 800 -2.65 12.12 31.03
N LYS A 801 -1.52 12.53 31.61
CA LYS A 801 -0.55 11.65 32.29
C LYS A 801 -1.20 10.66 33.25
N ASP A 802 -1.99 11.14 34.21
CA ASP A 802 -2.60 10.29 35.24
C ASP A 802 -3.52 9.21 34.64
N ALA A 803 -4.16 9.50 33.49
CA ALA A 803 -5.00 8.54 32.78
C ALA A 803 -4.16 7.53 31.98
N ILE A 804 -3.02 7.93 31.40
CA ILE A 804 -2.07 7.00 30.78
C ILE A 804 -1.44 6.09 31.82
N ASP A 805 -0.99 6.63 32.95
CA ASP A 805 -0.42 5.83 34.04
C ASP A 805 -1.48 4.87 34.65
N THR A 806 -2.76 5.27 34.67
CA THR A 806 -3.89 4.37 35.01
C THR A 806 -4.11 3.27 33.97
N ILE A 807 -4.06 3.59 32.67
CA ILE A 807 -4.19 2.61 31.57
C ILE A 807 -3.05 1.58 31.63
N VAL A 808 -1.81 2.03 31.78
CA VAL A 808 -0.63 1.18 31.93
C VAL A 808 -0.76 0.29 33.17
N SER A 809 -1.13 0.86 34.33
CA SER A 809 -1.31 0.08 35.57
C SER A 809 -2.46 -0.92 35.51
N THR A 810 -3.47 -0.67 34.67
CA THR A 810 -4.57 -1.63 34.41
C THR A 810 -4.13 -2.78 33.50
N ALA A 811 -3.03 -2.62 32.76
CA ALA A 811 -2.50 -3.59 31.81
C ALA A 811 -1.17 -4.24 32.25
N ASP A 812 -0.61 -3.89 33.42
CA ASP A 812 0.67 -4.43 33.93
C ASP A 812 0.68 -5.97 34.04
N GLU A 813 -0.45 -6.59 34.36
CA GLU A 813 -0.62 -8.06 34.43
C GLU A 813 -1.25 -8.66 33.15
N GLY A 814 -1.45 -7.85 32.11
CA GLY A 814 -2.21 -8.19 30.91
C GLY A 814 -1.42 -8.13 29.60
N GLY A 815 -2.07 -8.54 28.51
CA GLY A 815 -1.53 -8.42 27.16
C GLY A 815 -1.98 -7.17 26.40
N VAL A 816 -1.58 -7.07 25.14
CA VAL A 816 -1.90 -5.93 24.27
C VAL A 816 -3.41 -5.76 24.04
N ARG A 817 -4.21 -6.84 24.11
CA ARG A 817 -5.68 -6.74 24.01
C ARG A 817 -6.27 -6.14 25.29
N GLN A 818 -5.76 -6.53 26.45
CA GLN A 818 -6.16 -5.93 27.73
C GLN A 818 -5.79 -4.44 27.78
N LEU A 819 -4.64 -4.05 27.22
CA LEU A 819 -4.28 -2.63 27.03
C LEU A 819 -5.31 -1.88 26.16
N ILE A 820 -5.74 -2.45 25.02
CA ILE A 820 -6.80 -1.86 24.18
C ILE A 820 -8.14 -1.77 24.95
N GLN A 821 -8.49 -2.77 25.75
CA GLN A 821 -9.69 -2.74 26.60
C GLN A 821 -9.60 -1.64 27.68
N ALA A 822 -8.43 -1.44 28.30
CA ALA A 822 -8.19 -0.37 29.27
C ALA A 822 -8.26 1.04 28.64
N ILE A 823 -7.72 1.21 27.42
CA ILE A 823 -7.84 2.46 26.64
C ILE A 823 -9.31 2.76 26.36
N VAL A 824 -10.08 1.80 25.85
CA VAL A 824 -11.50 1.98 25.50
C VAL A 824 -12.38 2.27 26.74
N ALA A 825 -12.00 1.76 27.92
CA ALA A 825 -12.68 2.07 29.18
C ALA A 825 -12.26 3.40 29.83
N SER A 826 -11.22 4.07 29.31
CA SER A 826 -10.66 5.29 29.90
C SER A 826 -11.43 6.56 29.53
N ARG A 827 -11.31 7.62 30.36
CA ARG A 827 -11.84 8.96 30.03
C ARG A 827 -11.33 9.47 28.67
N LEU A 828 -10.10 9.12 28.28
CA LEU A 828 -9.47 9.58 27.03
C LEU A 828 -10.24 9.09 25.81
N PHE A 829 -10.88 7.92 25.90
CA PHE A 829 -11.69 7.32 24.86
C PHE A 829 -13.20 7.60 25.01
N LEU A 830 -13.69 7.79 26.25
CA LEU A 830 -15.10 8.06 26.54
C LEU A 830 -15.50 9.54 26.44
N GLU A 831 -14.55 10.47 26.39
CA GLU A 831 -14.79 11.92 26.31
C GLU A 831 -14.32 12.52 24.97
N GLN A 832 -15.05 13.51 24.49
CA GLN A 832 -14.68 14.40 23.38
C GLN A 832 -14.15 15.72 23.91
#